data_AF-A0A0R3L3F0-F1
#
_entry.id   AF-A0A0R3L3F0-F1
#
_cell.length_a   1.000
_cell.length_b   1.000
_cell.length_c   1.000
_cell.angle_alpha   90.00
_cell.angle_beta   90.00
_cell.angle_gamma   90.00
#
_symmetry.space_group_name_H-M   'P 1'
#
loop_
_entity.id
_entity.type
_entity.pdbx_description
1 polymer ?
#
loop_
_entity_poly.entity_id
_entity_poly.type
_entity_poly.pdbx_seq_one_letter_code
_entity_poly.pdbx_strand_id
1 'polypeptide(L)'
;MAAAGAATLYTTYQREYILTETAKAEFVGLQQSLHGLQNFTQSSGDGAFIALDKSMFDKMGAALTGQTVTVHSKELDDDIRLTVRSVTLRTEPGRMVARLDLTAADTKRGLAAGLDVEGFLIYAGTTEENSVAQDSPTDAANFKFIPVKVAPQLQYGFLNLRGRQLTSETITAGTLSFLFDKLALKATYRPHFSFSVGSPETITQHFGDNNSGTVELTAMPSPFHFDQWLTVVAPVFTPKGVVLTATLAPTRQAPSAVGVALPDTVNADDLSRARQEVQAKAGVLDGLFSRDVAVTIGRTAFTKLTDQLANTLAGFSISVQGKAISGRLFDKKWRDNILGEGGVFAEIRDAGWIKGRVNFAKPSVVLDQAQGPSLSLPVSASFIAPVHVHFDPLIGGGIGTSIGMQGSASTTLRAWFGTTKFPFEGRTVAVAGPVMSCGLLDIDARTDGKLKIGDGVATVPQFGAKVGVLVGSKPLAPSFIAGAPITMTILPPAKQDERSTARLSVVDGLYASLSLDDFAAEPSSDGYRLSSSFSVVLGNHPFQQPSSEYMERMRKAAIDHWNATMRQSCPNLPSIRIEVGDLEIGPNGEIMKFLRNAWNDITKGPGKNNEVVKLLGRIQAAAGSYDEATKKAANDVGDMARRAFPTDSGIGHAAGELGKSVTIAVTNPVAAVTGFFRQAGRLWR
;
A
#
# COMPACT_ATOMS: atom_id res chain seq x y z
N MET A 1 8.38 69.72 -22.55
CA MET A 1 7.20 69.15 -23.23
C MET A 1 7.45 67.76 -23.83
N ALA A 2 8.62 67.46 -24.42
CA ALA A 2 8.94 66.10 -24.89
C ALA A 2 8.93 65.00 -23.81
N ALA A 3 9.36 65.31 -22.58
CA ALA A 3 9.30 64.38 -21.43
C ALA A 3 7.86 64.13 -20.92
N ALA A 4 6.95 65.08 -21.11
CA ALA A 4 5.53 64.90 -20.77
C ALA A 4 4.84 64.00 -21.81
N GLY A 5 5.15 64.19 -23.11
CA GLY A 5 4.67 63.37 -24.22
C GLY A 5 5.11 61.90 -24.13
N ALA A 6 6.37 61.65 -23.78
CA ALA A 6 6.90 60.30 -23.57
C ALA A 6 6.25 59.61 -22.35
N ALA A 7 6.03 60.33 -21.25
CA ALA A 7 5.34 59.79 -20.07
C ALA A 7 3.85 59.48 -20.34
N THR A 8 3.14 60.30 -21.12
CA THR A 8 1.76 60.01 -21.54
C THR A 8 1.69 58.86 -22.54
N LEU A 9 2.60 58.76 -23.52
CA LEU A 9 2.62 57.64 -24.45
C LEU A 9 2.98 56.32 -23.75
N TYR A 10 3.94 56.33 -22.81
CA TYR A 10 4.31 55.16 -22.03
C TYR A 10 3.17 54.69 -21.12
N THR A 11 2.45 55.60 -20.47
CA THR A 11 1.31 55.27 -19.61
C THR A 11 0.07 54.81 -20.39
N THR A 12 -0.17 55.34 -21.59
CA THR A 12 -1.33 54.93 -22.41
C THR A 12 -1.08 53.60 -23.12
N TYR A 13 0.12 53.40 -23.67
CA TYR A 13 0.52 52.14 -24.32
C TYR A 13 0.65 50.99 -23.33
N GLN A 14 1.23 51.23 -22.14
CA GLN A 14 1.22 50.24 -21.06
C GLN A 14 -0.21 49.92 -20.64
N ARG A 15 -1.12 50.89 -20.52
CA ARG A 15 -2.50 50.64 -20.08
C ARG A 15 -3.27 49.75 -21.05
N GLU A 16 -3.18 50.00 -22.36
CA GLU A 16 -3.89 49.22 -23.37
C GLU A 16 -3.26 47.82 -23.56
N TYR A 17 -1.93 47.72 -23.56
CA TYR A 17 -1.22 46.44 -23.57
C TYR A 17 -1.52 45.60 -22.32
N ILE A 18 -1.47 46.20 -21.13
CA ILE A 18 -1.80 45.54 -19.86
C ILE A 18 -3.24 45.05 -19.85
N LEU A 19 -4.22 45.89 -20.25
CA LEU A 19 -5.62 45.48 -20.28
C LEU A 19 -5.85 44.32 -21.25
N THR A 20 -5.16 44.32 -22.39
CA THR A 20 -5.26 43.28 -23.41
C THR A 20 -4.65 41.96 -22.93
N GLU A 21 -3.45 41.98 -22.35
CA GLU A 21 -2.81 40.78 -21.81
C GLU A 21 -3.52 40.22 -20.56
N THR A 22 -4.09 41.11 -19.73
CA THR A 22 -4.93 40.74 -18.59
C THR A 22 -6.18 39.97 -19.05
N ALA A 23 -6.89 40.51 -20.05
CA ALA A 23 -8.10 39.88 -20.58
C ALA A 23 -7.79 38.53 -21.24
N LYS A 24 -6.67 38.42 -21.97
CA LYS A 24 -6.21 37.16 -22.57
C LYS A 24 -5.88 36.10 -21.51
N ALA A 25 -5.08 36.46 -20.50
CA ALA A 25 -4.71 35.54 -19.43
C ALA A 25 -5.92 35.07 -18.63
N GLU A 26 -6.86 35.98 -18.32
CA GLU A 26 -8.11 35.62 -17.66
C GLU A 26 -8.97 34.70 -18.52
N PHE A 27 -9.13 35.01 -19.81
CA PHE A 27 -9.94 34.20 -20.73
C PHE A 27 -9.42 32.77 -20.82
N VAL A 28 -8.10 32.57 -20.89
CA VAL A 28 -7.48 31.23 -20.87
C VAL A 28 -7.89 30.48 -19.61
N GLY A 29 -7.72 31.09 -18.44
CA GLY A 29 -8.01 30.41 -17.17
C GLY A 29 -9.50 30.12 -16.98
N LEU A 30 -10.39 30.95 -17.53
CA LEU A 30 -11.83 30.68 -17.63
C LEU A 30 -12.12 29.48 -18.55
N GLN A 31 -11.52 29.42 -19.74
CA GLN A 31 -11.67 28.29 -20.66
C GLN A 31 -11.16 26.98 -20.04
N GLN A 32 -10.00 27.02 -19.37
CA GLN A 32 -9.47 25.87 -18.62
C GLN A 32 -10.44 25.42 -17.52
N SER A 33 -11.01 26.38 -16.77
CA SER A 33 -12.00 26.10 -15.72
C SER A 33 -13.29 25.50 -16.28
N LEU A 34 -13.78 25.99 -17.42
CA LEU A 34 -14.95 25.42 -18.11
C LEU A 34 -14.68 23.99 -18.57
N HIS A 35 -13.51 23.71 -19.12
CA HIS A 35 -13.11 22.35 -19.48
C HIS A 35 -13.03 21.43 -18.25
N GLY A 36 -12.45 21.90 -17.14
CA GLY A 36 -12.44 21.15 -15.88
C GLY A 36 -13.85 20.88 -15.34
N LEU A 37 -14.75 21.87 -15.38
CA LEU A 37 -16.15 21.70 -14.98
C LEU A 37 -16.92 20.76 -15.90
N GLN A 38 -16.62 20.78 -17.19
CA GLN A 38 -17.16 19.81 -18.15
C GLN A 38 -16.69 18.40 -17.81
N ASN A 39 -15.41 18.20 -17.49
CA ASN A 39 -14.89 16.89 -17.06
C ASN A 39 -15.52 16.42 -15.75
N PHE A 40 -15.72 17.32 -14.78
CA PHE A 40 -16.46 17.02 -13.55
C PHE A 40 -17.90 16.59 -13.88
N THR A 41 -18.60 17.32 -14.75
CA THR A 41 -20.00 17.02 -15.11
C THR A 41 -20.12 15.73 -15.91
N GLN A 42 -19.22 15.47 -16.86
CA GLN A 42 -19.17 14.23 -17.65
C GLN A 42 -18.89 13.00 -16.78
N SER A 43 -18.09 13.18 -15.73
CA SER A 43 -17.89 12.15 -14.71
C SER A 43 -19.01 12.09 -13.67
N SER A 44 -20.05 12.92 -13.78
CA SER A 44 -21.12 13.07 -12.76
C SER A 44 -20.58 13.37 -11.36
N GLY A 45 -19.44 14.04 -11.26
CA GLY A 45 -18.72 14.28 -10.01
C GLY A 45 -17.97 13.07 -9.45
N ASP A 46 -17.93 11.95 -10.19
CA ASP A 46 -17.34 10.70 -9.73
C ASP A 46 -15.91 10.45 -10.25
N GLY A 47 -15.17 11.49 -10.62
CA GLY A 47 -13.78 11.40 -11.07
C GLY A 47 -12.74 11.33 -9.95
N ALA A 48 -11.47 11.55 -10.29
CA ALA A 48 -10.43 11.84 -9.30
C ALA A 48 -10.17 13.36 -9.28
N PHE A 49 -10.05 13.93 -8.09
CA PHE A 49 -9.92 15.38 -7.90
C PHE A 49 -8.87 15.70 -6.86
N ILE A 50 -8.09 16.75 -7.09
CA ILE A 50 -7.15 17.31 -6.12
C ILE A 50 -7.57 18.75 -5.86
N ALA A 51 -8.12 19.03 -4.70
CA ALA A 51 -8.49 20.36 -4.26
C ALA A 51 -7.36 20.98 -3.44
N LEU A 52 -6.93 22.17 -3.83
CA LEU A 52 -5.99 23.03 -3.13
C LEU A 52 -6.79 24.20 -2.55
N ASP A 53 -6.99 24.20 -1.23
CA ASP A 53 -7.81 25.21 -0.57
C ASP A 53 -7.09 26.56 -0.50
N LYS A 54 -7.88 27.64 -0.44
CA LYS A 54 -7.38 28.99 -0.24
C LYS A 54 -6.45 29.09 0.97
N SER A 55 -6.70 28.36 2.05
CA SER A 55 -5.85 28.36 3.24
C SER A 55 -4.39 27.96 2.95
N MET A 56 -4.17 27.05 1.99
CA MET A 56 -2.83 26.68 1.54
C MET A 56 -2.11 27.88 0.92
N PHE A 57 -2.81 28.60 0.05
CA PHE A 57 -2.27 29.79 -0.63
C PHE A 57 -2.05 30.93 0.37
N ASP A 58 -2.97 31.14 1.31
CA ASP A 58 -2.82 32.15 2.37
C ASP A 58 -1.56 31.87 3.23
N LYS A 59 -1.31 30.60 3.59
CA LYS A 59 -0.08 30.19 4.30
C LYS A 59 1.19 30.40 3.48
N MET A 60 1.16 30.06 2.18
CA MET A 60 2.30 30.31 1.29
C MET A 60 2.57 31.82 1.15
N GLY A 61 1.54 32.65 0.99
CA GLY A 61 1.65 34.11 0.93
C GLY A 61 2.22 34.71 2.22
N ALA A 62 1.75 34.22 3.38
CA ALA A 62 2.31 34.60 4.67
C ALA A 62 3.78 34.23 4.79
N ALA A 63 4.17 33.02 4.38
CA ALA A 63 5.56 32.56 4.44
C ALA A 63 6.50 33.30 3.48
N LEU A 64 5.98 33.84 2.37
CA LEU A 64 6.72 34.70 1.43
C LEU A 64 7.03 36.09 2.00
N THR A 65 6.25 36.56 2.97
CA THR A 65 6.47 37.89 3.55
C THR A 65 7.80 37.95 4.29
N GLY A 66 8.61 38.96 3.97
CA GLY A 66 9.96 39.14 4.51
C GLY A 66 11.07 38.39 3.75
N GLN A 67 10.71 37.49 2.82
CA GLN A 67 11.71 36.79 2.01
C GLN A 67 12.41 37.73 1.03
N THR A 68 13.65 37.40 0.70
CA THR A 68 14.48 38.21 -0.20
C THR A 68 15.08 37.36 -1.30
N VAL A 69 14.99 37.82 -2.54
CA VAL A 69 15.67 37.22 -3.68
C VAL A 69 16.62 38.26 -4.27
N THR A 70 17.85 37.86 -4.53
CA THR A 70 18.84 38.71 -5.18
C THR A 70 18.99 38.29 -6.65
N VAL A 71 18.86 39.26 -7.56
CA VAL A 71 19.07 39.06 -9.00
C VAL A 71 20.25 39.92 -9.44
N HIS A 72 21.26 39.29 -10.02
CA HIS A 72 22.39 39.97 -10.64
C HIS A 72 22.01 40.44 -12.04
N SER A 73 22.31 41.69 -12.37
CA SER A 73 22.16 42.27 -13.71
C SER A 73 23.51 42.64 -14.28
N LYS A 74 23.90 41.97 -15.36
CA LYS A 74 25.16 42.21 -16.06
C LYS A 74 25.18 43.59 -16.72
N GLU A 75 24.03 44.11 -17.14
CA GLU A 75 23.92 45.45 -17.74
C GLU A 75 24.11 46.57 -16.72
N LEU A 76 23.67 46.35 -15.49
CA LEU A 76 23.83 47.32 -14.40
C LEU A 76 25.15 47.12 -13.64
N ASP A 77 25.83 45.99 -13.87
CA ASP A 77 26.97 45.51 -13.07
C ASP A 77 26.66 45.57 -11.57
N ASP A 78 25.47 45.05 -11.22
CA ASP A 78 24.88 45.23 -9.89
C ASP A 78 23.92 44.11 -9.48
N ASP A 79 23.69 44.02 -8.18
CA ASP A 79 22.76 43.11 -7.55
C ASP A 79 21.52 43.86 -7.09
N ILE A 80 20.38 43.50 -7.69
CA ILE A 80 19.07 43.98 -7.29
C ILE A 80 18.48 43.00 -6.29
N ARG A 81 18.31 43.45 -5.05
CA ARG A 81 17.62 42.70 -4.00
C ARG A 81 16.13 43.03 -4.00
N LEU A 82 15.31 42.01 -4.17
CA LEU A 82 13.85 42.09 -4.10
C LEU A 82 13.39 41.52 -2.77
N THR A 83 12.86 42.36 -1.88
CA THR A 83 12.24 41.96 -0.62
C THR A 83 10.74 41.98 -0.74
N VAL A 84 10.09 40.88 -0.36
CA VAL A 84 8.63 40.77 -0.31
C VAL A 84 8.13 41.43 0.98
N ARG A 85 7.30 42.46 0.87
CA ARG A 85 6.69 43.18 2.01
C ARG A 85 5.34 42.61 2.39
N SER A 86 4.55 42.24 1.39
CA SER A 86 3.26 41.60 1.59
C SER A 86 2.94 40.74 0.36
N VAL A 87 2.19 39.67 0.57
CA VAL A 87 1.59 38.87 -0.50
C VAL A 87 0.14 38.63 -0.15
N THR A 88 -0.76 38.94 -1.07
CA THR A 88 -2.16 38.54 -1.00
C THR A 88 -2.48 37.66 -2.19
N LEU A 89 -2.88 36.41 -1.92
CA LEU A 89 -3.39 35.49 -2.93
C LEU A 89 -4.92 35.44 -2.82
N ARG A 90 -5.60 35.65 -3.95
CA ARG A 90 -7.06 35.59 -4.04
C ARG A 90 -7.45 34.70 -5.19
N THR A 91 -8.31 33.74 -4.94
CA THR A 91 -8.88 32.91 -6.00
C THR A 91 -10.18 33.54 -6.48
N GLU A 92 -10.33 33.63 -7.80
CA GLU A 92 -11.48 34.16 -8.50
C GLU A 92 -11.91 33.14 -9.57
N PRO A 93 -13.15 33.19 -10.09
CA PRO A 93 -13.54 32.34 -11.21
C PRO A 93 -12.56 32.47 -12.38
N GLY A 94 -11.94 31.35 -12.76
CA GLY A 94 -10.98 31.29 -13.86
C GLY A 94 -9.54 31.71 -13.56
N ARG A 95 -9.21 32.24 -12.38
CA ARG A 95 -7.83 32.65 -12.09
C ARG A 95 -7.52 32.72 -10.60
N MET A 96 -6.24 32.76 -10.28
CA MET A 96 -5.78 33.22 -8.97
C MET A 96 -4.98 34.51 -9.15
N VAL A 97 -5.41 35.55 -8.45
CA VAL A 97 -4.77 36.86 -8.44
C VAL A 97 -3.77 36.91 -7.29
N ALA A 98 -2.51 37.19 -7.59
CA ALA A 98 -1.53 37.57 -6.59
C ALA A 98 -1.31 39.08 -6.63
N ARG A 99 -1.32 39.70 -5.45
CA ARG A 99 -0.81 41.05 -5.23
C ARG A 99 0.43 40.96 -4.36
N LEU A 100 1.54 41.46 -4.86
CA LEU A 100 2.82 41.49 -4.18
C LEU A 100 3.24 42.93 -3.97
N ASP A 101 3.44 43.33 -2.72
CA ASP A 101 4.19 44.53 -2.39
C ASP A 101 5.66 44.15 -2.27
N LEU A 102 6.51 44.68 -3.15
CA LEU A 102 7.94 44.42 -3.17
C LEU A 102 8.72 45.69 -2.83
N THR A 103 9.93 45.52 -2.30
CA THR A 103 10.96 46.55 -2.26
C THR A 103 12.12 46.08 -3.12
N ALA A 104 12.41 46.80 -4.21
CA ALA A 104 13.62 46.62 -4.99
C ALA A 104 14.71 47.52 -4.44
N ALA A 105 15.84 46.94 -4.05
CA ALA A 105 17.00 47.67 -3.54
C ALA A 105 18.24 47.36 -4.39
N ASP A 106 18.93 48.41 -4.80
CA ASP A 106 20.24 48.35 -5.43
C ASP A 106 21.30 48.49 -4.33
N THR A 107 22.09 47.44 -4.14
CA THR A 107 23.01 47.34 -3.01
C THR A 107 24.25 48.21 -3.16
N LYS A 108 24.77 48.39 -4.38
CA LYS A 108 25.98 49.18 -4.66
C LYS A 108 25.68 50.68 -4.60
N ARG A 109 24.50 51.09 -5.08
CA ARG A 109 24.09 52.51 -5.13
C ARG A 109 23.32 52.96 -3.88
N GLY A 110 22.91 52.02 -3.02
CA GLY A 110 22.15 52.31 -1.80
C GLY A 110 20.77 52.90 -2.09
N LEU A 111 20.15 52.51 -3.22
CA LEU A 111 18.84 52.99 -3.66
C LEU A 111 17.77 51.94 -3.37
N ALA A 112 16.56 52.37 -3.03
CA ALA A 112 15.42 51.46 -2.88
C ALA A 112 14.13 52.09 -3.44
N ALA A 113 13.28 51.24 -4.02
CA ALA A 113 11.97 51.62 -4.55
C ALA A 113 10.93 50.56 -4.17
N GLY A 114 9.72 51.02 -3.79
CA GLY A 114 8.57 50.14 -3.61
C GLY A 114 7.92 49.80 -4.95
N LEU A 115 7.38 48.59 -5.06
CA LEU A 115 6.69 48.09 -6.26
C LEU A 115 5.40 47.39 -5.83
N ASP A 116 4.27 47.80 -6.38
CA ASP A 116 2.98 47.10 -6.34
C ASP A 116 2.87 46.24 -7.60
N VAL A 117 2.94 44.92 -7.44
CA VAL A 117 2.81 43.96 -8.54
C VAL A 117 1.50 43.20 -8.41
N GLU A 118 0.64 43.30 -9.41
CA GLU A 118 -0.51 42.41 -9.57
C GLU A 118 -0.23 41.43 -10.70
N GLY A 119 -0.55 40.16 -10.51
CA GLY A 119 -0.42 39.14 -11.55
C GLY A 119 -1.34 37.96 -11.33
N PHE A 120 -1.43 37.11 -12.34
CA PHE A 120 -2.27 35.92 -12.33
C PHE A 120 -1.41 34.67 -12.27
N LEU A 121 -1.80 33.73 -11.41
CA LEU A 121 -1.30 32.38 -11.44
C LEU A 121 -2.20 31.55 -12.36
N ILE A 122 -1.63 31.06 -13.47
CA ILE A 122 -2.30 30.21 -14.44
C ILE A 122 -1.72 28.81 -14.45
N TYR A 123 -2.51 27.83 -14.86
CA TYR A 123 -2.03 26.46 -15.04
C TYR A 123 -1.34 26.30 -16.39
N ALA A 124 -0.09 25.83 -16.36
CA ALA A 124 0.78 25.65 -17.53
C ALA A 124 0.84 24.19 -18.03
N GLY A 125 0.02 23.29 -17.46
CA GLY A 125 -0.01 21.88 -17.82
C GLY A 125 0.84 20.98 -16.92
N THR A 126 1.02 19.74 -17.36
CA THR A 126 1.84 18.74 -16.69
C THR A 126 3.17 18.53 -17.42
N THR A 127 4.24 18.36 -16.65
CA THR A 127 5.55 17.97 -17.18
C THR A 127 6.07 16.75 -16.46
N GLU A 128 6.83 15.92 -17.15
CA GLU A 128 7.64 14.88 -16.53
C GLU A 128 8.85 15.52 -15.84
N GLU A 129 9.13 15.12 -14.60
CA GLU A 129 10.31 15.54 -13.85
C GLU A 129 11.39 14.46 -13.93
N ASN A 130 12.59 14.88 -14.32
CA ASN A 130 13.77 14.02 -14.33
C ASN A 130 14.22 13.73 -12.88
N SER A 131 13.65 12.70 -12.27
CA SER A 131 14.10 12.18 -10.99
C SER A 131 15.37 11.33 -11.20
N VAL A 132 16.52 11.85 -10.75
CA VAL A 132 17.83 11.15 -10.79
C VAL A 132 17.90 10.01 -9.74
N ALA A 133 16.86 9.83 -8.91
CA ALA A 133 16.94 9.01 -7.70
C ALA A 133 15.75 8.05 -7.45
N GLN A 134 14.81 7.86 -8.38
CA GLN A 134 13.65 6.99 -8.17
C GLN A 134 13.28 6.19 -9.43
N ASP A 135 13.06 4.88 -9.26
CA ASP A 135 12.63 3.91 -10.29
C ASP A 135 11.20 4.13 -10.82
N SER A 136 10.58 5.28 -10.55
CA SER A 136 9.20 5.57 -10.95
C SER A 136 9.08 6.98 -11.52
N PRO A 137 8.31 7.16 -12.60
CA PRO A 137 8.10 8.49 -13.18
C PRO A 137 7.48 9.42 -12.16
N THR A 138 7.91 10.68 -12.19
CA THR A 138 7.37 11.75 -11.37
C THR A 138 6.87 12.82 -12.32
N ASP A 139 5.65 13.29 -12.11
CA ASP A 139 5.07 14.36 -12.90
C ASP A 139 4.95 15.63 -12.02
N ALA A 140 4.86 16.79 -12.64
CA ALA A 140 4.59 18.07 -11.99
C ALA A 140 3.41 18.78 -12.63
N ALA A 141 2.43 19.18 -11.82
CA ALA A 141 1.42 20.16 -12.22
C ALA A 141 2.05 21.56 -12.10
N ASN A 142 2.21 22.23 -13.24
CA ASN A 142 2.93 23.50 -13.33
C ASN A 142 1.97 24.68 -13.27
N PHE A 143 2.31 25.66 -12.46
CA PHE A 143 1.65 26.95 -12.42
C PHE A 143 2.65 28.04 -12.76
N LYS A 144 2.24 28.96 -13.64
CA LYS A 144 3.03 30.11 -14.06
C LYS A 144 2.41 31.40 -13.54
N PHE A 145 3.25 32.28 -13.02
CA PHE A 145 2.84 33.63 -12.67
C PHE A 145 3.01 34.57 -13.86
N ILE A 146 1.96 35.30 -14.21
CA ILE A 146 1.96 36.32 -15.27
C ILE A 146 1.71 37.68 -14.61
N PRO A 147 2.70 38.59 -14.57
CA PRO A 147 2.48 39.95 -14.09
C PRO A 147 1.52 40.68 -15.03
N VAL A 148 0.44 41.23 -14.49
CA VAL A 148 -0.51 42.04 -15.25
C VAL A 148 -0.33 43.53 -14.97
N LYS A 149 0.12 43.91 -13.78
CA LYS A 149 0.36 45.31 -13.42
C LYS A 149 1.63 45.41 -12.58
N VAL A 150 2.47 46.38 -12.89
CA VAL A 150 3.62 46.75 -12.06
C VAL A 150 3.57 48.26 -11.87
N ALA A 151 3.35 48.71 -10.65
CA ALA A 151 3.25 50.13 -10.32
C ALA A 151 4.30 50.51 -9.26
N PRO A 152 5.14 51.54 -9.48
CA PRO A 152 6.03 52.03 -8.45
C PRO A 152 5.27 52.68 -7.29
N GLN A 153 5.62 52.30 -6.06
CA GLN A 153 5.19 52.98 -4.84
C GLN A 153 6.30 53.95 -4.40
N LEU A 154 6.16 55.22 -4.76
CA LEU A 154 7.14 56.26 -4.46
C LEU A 154 6.59 57.15 -3.35
N GLN A 155 7.22 57.13 -2.17
CA GLN A 155 6.88 58.07 -1.10
C GLN A 155 7.37 59.49 -1.48
N TYR A 156 6.54 60.50 -1.24
CA TYR A 156 6.69 61.87 -1.77
C TYR A 156 7.96 62.59 -1.26
N GLY A 157 8.75 63.15 -2.17
CA GLY A 157 9.89 64.05 -1.89
C GLY A 157 10.80 64.29 -3.12
N PHE A 158 11.68 65.30 -3.07
CA PHE A 158 12.67 65.61 -4.13
C PHE A 158 13.71 64.49 -4.36
N LEU A 159 13.78 63.52 -3.45
CA LEU A 159 14.58 62.29 -3.54
C LEU A 159 14.03 61.26 -4.56
N ASN A 160 12.86 61.54 -5.16
CA ASN A 160 12.09 60.62 -6.01
C ASN A 160 12.67 60.46 -7.44
N LEU A 161 13.58 61.32 -7.91
CA LEU A 161 14.19 61.16 -9.24
C LEU A 161 15.06 59.89 -9.34
N ARG A 162 15.88 59.61 -8.32
CA ARG A 162 16.73 58.41 -8.30
C ARG A 162 15.93 57.13 -8.09
N GLY A 163 14.88 57.16 -7.27
CA GLY A 163 13.97 56.04 -7.08
C GLY A 163 13.15 55.71 -8.35
N ARG A 164 12.70 56.74 -9.09
CA ARG A 164 12.08 56.57 -10.41
C ARG A 164 13.05 55.97 -11.42
N GLN A 165 14.29 56.42 -11.42
CA GLN A 165 15.32 55.87 -12.28
C GLN A 165 15.60 54.39 -11.96
N LEU A 166 15.77 54.03 -10.69
CA LEU A 166 15.92 52.62 -10.28
C LEU A 166 14.70 51.77 -10.67
N THR A 167 13.49 52.29 -10.47
CA THR A 167 12.26 51.57 -10.87
C THR A 167 12.22 51.37 -12.37
N SER A 168 12.50 52.43 -13.14
CA SER A 168 12.59 52.36 -14.59
C SER A 168 13.62 51.33 -15.00
N GLU A 169 14.83 51.36 -14.43
CA GLU A 169 15.91 50.42 -14.71
C GLU A 169 15.52 48.98 -14.36
N THR A 170 14.86 48.74 -13.22
CA THR A 170 14.39 47.41 -12.80
C THR A 170 13.33 46.85 -13.75
N ILE A 171 12.43 47.69 -14.24
CA ILE A 171 11.38 47.32 -15.21
C ILE A 171 11.99 47.13 -16.61
N THR A 172 12.82 48.08 -17.08
CA THR A 172 13.43 48.05 -18.43
C THR A 172 14.50 46.98 -18.58
N ALA A 173 15.22 46.65 -17.50
CA ALA A 173 16.16 45.51 -17.50
C ALA A 173 15.42 44.17 -17.54
N GLY A 174 14.09 44.16 -17.33
CA GLY A 174 13.29 42.94 -17.35
C GLY A 174 13.45 42.07 -16.10
N THR A 175 13.98 42.61 -14.99
CA THR A 175 14.29 41.85 -13.77
C THR A 175 13.06 41.15 -13.20
N LEU A 176 11.91 41.83 -13.16
CA LEU A 176 10.65 41.24 -12.68
C LEU A 176 10.13 40.17 -13.62
N SER A 177 10.10 40.43 -14.93
CA SER A 177 9.67 39.44 -15.92
C SER A 177 10.55 38.19 -15.88
N PHE A 178 11.87 38.36 -15.78
CA PHE A 178 12.82 37.27 -15.59
C PHE A 178 12.54 36.47 -14.32
N LEU A 179 12.35 37.15 -13.18
CA LEU A 179 12.08 36.47 -11.92
C LEU A 179 10.78 35.65 -12.00
N PHE A 180 9.72 36.23 -12.56
CA PHE A 180 8.42 35.57 -12.68
C PHE A 180 8.41 34.43 -13.69
N ASP A 181 9.20 34.52 -14.76
CA ASP A 181 9.43 33.40 -15.67
C ASP A 181 10.22 32.26 -15.01
N LYS A 182 11.09 32.58 -14.03
CA LYS A 182 11.87 31.60 -13.26
C LYS A 182 11.11 31.05 -12.04
N LEU A 183 10.04 31.70 -11.61
CA LEU A 183 9.21 31.23 -10.51
C LEU A 183 8.47 29.96 -10.94
N ALA A 184 8.94 28.82 -10.44
CA ALA A 184 8.37 27.53 -10.77
C ALA A 184 7.48 27.05 -9.62
N LEU A 185 6.19 27.39 -9.68
CA LEU A 185 5.22 26.78 -8.76
C LEU A 185 4.82 25.41 -9.32
N LYS A 186 5.56 24.39 -8.88
CA LYS A 186 5.38 23.00 -9.29
C LYS A 186 4.78 22.19 -8.15
N ALA A 187 3.62 21.60 -8.38
CA ALA A 187 3.07 20.56 -7.51
C ALA A 187 3.51 19.20 -8.06
N THR A 188 4.61 18.66 -7.52
CA THR A 188 5.13 17.34 -7.92
C THR A 188 4.30 16.21 -7.32
N TYR A 189 4.04 15.17 -8.11
CA TYR A 189 3.29 14.00 -7.69
C TYR A 189 3.79 12.75 -8.41
N ARG A 190 3.56 11.59 -7.80
CA ARG A 190 3.79 10.31 -8.47
C ARG A 190 2.49 9.88 -9.15
N PRO A 191 2.43 9.88 -10.49
CA PRO A 191 1.22 9.54 -11.23
C PRO A 191 0.93 8.03 -11.22
N HIS A 192 1.89 7.19 -10.83
CA HIS A 192 1.81 5.74 -11.04
C HIS A 192 1.65 4.99 -9.72
N PHE A 193 0.68 4.10 -9.71
CA PHE A 193 0.55 3.04 -8.72
C PHE A 193 0.61 1.70 -9.44
N SER A 194 1.60 0.88 -9.10
CA SER A 194 1.69 -0.50 -9.56
C SER A 194 1.81 -1.46 -8.40
N PHE A 195 1.20 -2.63 -8.54
CA PHE A 195 1.36 -3.75 -7.64
C PHE A 195 1.52 -5.02 -8.45
N SER A 196 2.61 -5.75 -8.19
CA SER A 196 2.94 -6.98 -8.91
C SER A 196 3.26 -8.09 -7.91
N VAL A 197 2.72 -9.29 -8.17
CA VAL A 197 3.05 -10.51 -7.43
C VAL A 197 3.45 -11.56 -8.46
N GLY A 198 4.58 -12.24 -8.26
CA GLY A 198 5.08 -13.18 -9.26
C GLY A 198 6.42 -13.85 -8.95
N SER A 199 7.19 -13.31 -8.01
CA SER A 199 8.46 -13.93 -7.62
C SER A 199 8.23 -15.16 -6.75
N PRO A 200 8.82 -16.32 -7.09
CA PRO A 200 8.81 -17.47 -6.21
C PRO A 200 9.51 -17.16 -4.89
N GLU A 201 8.95 -17.63 -3.78
CA GLU A 201 9.54 -17.49 -2.45
C GLU A 201 9.85 -18.87 -1.88
N THR A 202 11.02 -19.02 -1.25
CA THR A 202 11.35 -20.23 -0.50
C THR A 202 11.02 -20.02 0.97
N ILE A 203 10.26 -20.97 1.50
CA ILE A 203 9.74 -20.98 2.85
C ILE A 203 10.38 -22.15 3.57
N THR A 204 11.16 -21.89 4.61
CA THR A 204 11.68 -22.96 5.48
C THR A 204 10.81 -23.08 6.72
N GLN A 205 10.30 -24.27 6.96
CA GLN A 205 9.47 -24.62 8.10
C GLN A 205 10.18 -25.64 8.97
N HIS A 206 10.07 -25.49 10.28
CA HIS A 206 10.62 -26.44 11.24
C HIS A 206 9.51 -27.34 11.81
N PHE A 207 9.82 -28.62 12.03
CA PHE A 207 8.89 -29.60 12.60
C PHE A 207 9.61 -30.60 13.51
N GLY A 208 8.84 -31.51 14.11
CA GLY A 208 9.35 -32.54 15.02
C GLY A 208 9.66 -32.00 16.42
N ASP A 209 10.01 -32.91 17.33
CA ASP A 209 10.33 -32.54 18.71
C ASP A 209 11.54 -31.59 18.72
N ASN A 210 11.42 -30.49 19.46
CA ASN A 210 12.41 -29.41 19.53
C ASN A 210 12.82 -28.80 18.19
N ASN A 211 11.95 -28.80 17.16
CA ASN A 211 12.23 -28.27 15.82
C ASN A 211 13.41 -28.97 15.11
N SER A 212 13.58 -30.27 15.37
CA SER A 212 14.69 -31.09 14.85
C SER A 212 14.62 -31.40 13.35
N GLY A 213 13.46 -31.22 12.71
CA GLY A 213 13.30 -31.36 11.26
C GLY A 213 13.03 -30.04 10.55
N THR A 214 13.31 -30.00 9.24
CA THR A 214 13.03 -28.86 8.36
C THR A 214 12.37 -29.29 7.06
N VAL A 215 11.43 -28.49 6.56
CA VAL A 215 10.90 -28.60 5.19
C VAL A 215 11.04 -27.26 4.49
N GLU A 216 11.68 -27.26 3.34
CA GLU A 216 11.70 -26.13 2.42
C GLU A 216 10.59 -26.30 1.39
N LEU A 217 9.78 -25.27 1.24
CA LEU A 217 8.69 -25.19 0.26
C LEU A 217 8.96 -24.01 -0.64
N THR A 218 8.69 -24.16 -1.93
CA THR A 218 8.68 -23.05 -2.88
C THR A 218 7.24 -22.67 -3.16
N ALA A 219 6.87 -21.44 -2.80
CA ALA A 219 5.60 -20.83 -3.18
C ALA A 219 5.78 -20.08 -4.51
N MET A 220 5.03 -20.49 -5.52
CA MET A 220 5.05 -19.96 -6.87
C MET A 220 3.70 -19.29 -7.15
N PRO A 221 3.58 -17.97 -6.94
CA PRO A 221 2.37 -17.22 -7.30
C PRO A 221 2.21 -17.18 -8.82
N SER A 222 0.97 -17.28 -9.30
CA SER A 222 0.65 -16.95 -10.69
C SER A 222 0.95 -15.47 -10.95
N PRO A 223 1.45 -15.07 -12.13
CA PRO A 223 1.70 -13.68 -12.44
C PRO A 223 0.46 -12.82 -12.18
N PHE A 224 0.63 -11.79 -11.37
CA PHE A 224 -0.37 -10.78 -11.08
C PHE A 224 0.26 -9.41 -11.26
N HIS A 225 -0.43 -8.54 -11.99
CA HIS A 225 0.00 -7.18 -12.21
C HIS A 225 -1.20 -6.25 -12.28
N PHE A 226 -1.18 -5.21 -11.46
CA PHE A 226 -2.18 -4.17 -11.43
C PHE A 226 -1.50 -2.82 -11.57
N ASP A 227 -1.90 -2.05 -12.59
CA ASP A 227 -1.36 -0.75 -12.92
C ASP A 227 -2.46 0.29 -12.95
N GLN A 228 -2.19 1.46 -12.37
CA GLN A 228 -3.04 2.64 -12.45
C GLN A 228 -2.21 3.91 -12.56
N TRP A 229 -2.63 4.76 -13.48
CA TRP A 229 -2.04 6.06 -13.79
C TRP A 229 -3.04 7.17 -13.51
N LEU A 230 -2.62 8.14 -12.73
CA LEU A 230 -3.31 9.40 -12.47
C LEU A 230 -2.80 10.45 -13.45
N THR A 231 -3.70 11.00 -14.25
CA THR A 231 -3.39 12.09 -15.19
C THR A 231 -4.23 13.31 -14.85
N VAL A 232 -3.57 14.44 -14.53
CA VAL A 232 -4.25 15.73 -14.35
C VAL A 232 -4.66 16.27 -15.72
N VAL A 233 -5.93 16.61 -15.87
CA VAL A 233 -6.54 17.02 -17.15
C VAL A 233 -6.70 18.54 -17.23
N ALA A 234 -7.36 19.14 -16.25
CA ALA A 234 -7.66 20.57 -16.25
C ALA A 234 -7.84 21.14 -14.84
N PRO A 235 -7.46 22.40 -14.59
CA PRO A 235 -7.77 23.11 -13.35
C PRO A 235 -9.19 23.69 -13.39
N VAL A 236 -9.78 23.92 -12.23
CA VAL A 236 -10.94 24.78 -12.04
C VAL A 236 -10.62 25.76 -10.92
N PHE A 237 -10.59 27.04 -11.25
CA PHE A 237 -10.36 28.10 -10.28
C PHE A 237 -11.69 28.55 -9.68
N THR A 238 -11.80 28.50 -8.35
CA THR A 238 -13.01 28.82 -7.59
C THR A 238 -12.69 29.81 -6.48
N PRO A 239 -13.66 30.55 -5.91
CA PRO A 239 -13.43 31.40 -4.75
C PRO A 239 -12.88 30.68 -3.51
N LYS A 240 -13.05 29.35 -3.40
CA LYS A 240 -12.53 28.54 -2.29
C LYS A 240 -11.12 28.01 -2.52
N GLY A 241 -10.64 27.98 -3.76
CA GLY A 241 -9.36 27.36 -4.08
C GLY A 241 -9.28 26.89 -5.53
N VAL A 242 -8.33 26.01 -5.80
CA VAL A 242 -8.09 25.42 -7.13
C VAL A 242 -8.37 23.92 -7.08
N VAL A 243 -9.21 23.41 -7.98
CA VAL A 243 -9.42 21.97 -8.15
C VAL A 243 -8.74 21.50 -9.41
N LEU A 244 -7.81 20.55 -9.29
CA LEU A 244 -7.25 19.82 -10.41
C LEU A 244 -8.11 18.58 -10.67
N THR A 245 -8.75 18.54 -11.83
CA THR A 245 -9.47 17.35 -12.30
C THR A 245 -8.47 16.34 -12.85
N ALA A 246 -8.67 15.07 -12.54
CA ALA A 246 -7.78 13.99 -12.94
C ALA A 246 -8.55 12.73 -13.37
N THR A 247 -7.92 11.94 -14.21
CA THR A 247 -8.41 10.62 -14.65
C THR A 247 -7.53 9.52 -14.10
N LEU A 248 -8.14 8.38 -13.79
CA LEU A 248 -7.45 7.13 -13.43
C LEU A 248 -7.59 6.13 -14.58
N ALA A 249 -6.48 5.62 -15.09
CA ALA A 249 -6.45 4.68 -16.21
C ALA A 249 -5.30 3.65 -16.09
N PRO A 250 -5.43 2.45 -16.67
CA PRO A 250 -4.36 1.44 -16.61
C PRO A 250 -3.16 1.78 -17.50
N THR A 251 -3.26 2.78 -18.39
CA THR A 251 -2.21 3.20 -19.31
C THR A 251 -1.80 4.64 -19.05
N ARG A 252 -0.48 4.90 -19.02
CA ARG A 252 0.06 6.25 -18.90
C ARG A 252 -0.39 7.12 -20.07
N GLN A 253 -0.98 8.27 -19.78
CA GLN A 253 -1.10 9.35 -20.74
C GLN A 253 0.14 10.24 -20.64
N ALA A 254 0.69 10.64 -21.79
CA ALA A 254 1.85 11.52 -21.80
C ALA A 254 1.50 12.85 -21.11
N PRO A 255 2.38 13.40 -20.26
CA PRO A 255 2.20 14.75 -19.74
C PRO A 255 2.02 15.72 -20.90
N SER A 256 1.06 16.63 -20.77
CA SER A 256 0.78 17.62 -21.80
C SER A 256 0.97 19.01 -21.23
N ALA A 257 1.89 19.75 -21.84
CA ALA A 257 1.91 21.19 -21.66
C ALA A 257 0.61 21.72 -22.25
N VAL A 258 -0.11 22.52 -21.48
CA VAL A 258 -1.21 23.28 -22.06
C VAL A 258 -0.53 24.42 -22.80
N GLY A 259 -0.41 24.29 -24.12
CA GLY A 259 -0.04 25.39 -24.98
C GLY A 259 -1.09 26.47 -24.81
N VAL A 260 -0.83 27.41 -23.91
CA VAL A 260 -1.67 28.57 -23.68
C VAL A 260 -1.50 29.48 -24.88
N ALA A 261 -2.13 29.14 -25.99
CA ALA A 261 -2.28 30.06 -27.11
C ALA A 261 -3.19 31.18 -26.62
N LEU A 262 -2.59 32.27 -26.18
CA LEU A 262 -3.31 33.49 -25.86
C LEU A 262 -3.99 33.94 -27.16
N PRO A 263 -5.33 34.08 -27.19
CA PRO A 263 -6.01 34.52 -28.39
C PRO A 263 -5.55 35.94 -28.76
N ASP A 264 -5.46 36.24 -30.05
CA ASP A 264 -5.02 37.55 -30.53
C ASP A 264 -5.92 38.69 -30.00
N THR A 265 -7.21 38.41 -29.89
CA THR A 265 -8.22 39.31 -29.32
C THR A 265 -9.20 38.55 -28.43
N VAL A 266 -9.69 39.19 -27.36
CA VAL A 266 -10.74 38.66 -26.49
C VAL A 266 -11.91 39.63 -26.49
N ASN A 267 -13.10 39.17 -26.89
CA ASN A 267 -14.31 39.96 -26.80
C ASN A 267 -14.74 40.08 -25.31
N ALA A 268 -15.05 41.30 -24.87
CA ALA A 268 -15.49 41.57 -23.50
C ALA A 268 -16.77 40.81 -23.11
N ASP A 269 -17.69 40.59 -24.06
CA ASP A 269 -18.91 39.82 -23.84
C ASP A 269 -18.61 38.33 -23.66
N ASP A 270 -17.65 37.78 -24.42
CA ASP A 270 -17.21 36.39 -24.27
C ASP A 270 -16.55 36.16 -22.92
N LEU A 271 -15.68 37.09 -22.50
CA LEU A 271 -15.05 37.07 -21.19
C LEU A 271 -16.09 37.12 -20.07
N SER A 272 -17.07 38.02 -20.17
CA SER A 272 -18.15 38.17 -19.19
C SER A 272 -19.02 36.91 -19.09
N ARG A 273 -19.41 36.34 -20.24
CA ARG A 273 -20.18 35.09 -20.30
C ARG A 273 -19.42 33.92 -19.69
N ALA A 274 -18.15 33.74 -20.05
CA ALA A 274 -17.33 32.67 -19.51
C ALA A 274 -17.18 32.80 -17.98
N ARG A 275 -17.00 34.03 -17.46
CA ARG A 275 -16.94 34.29 -16.01
C ARG A 275 -18.24 33.91 -15.31
N GLN A 276 -19.38 34.34 -15.84
CA GLN A 276 -20.70 33.99 -15.28
C GLN A 276 -20.94 32.49 -15.31
N GLU A 277 -20.54 31.81 -16.38
CA GLU A 277 -20.72 30.37 -16.51
C GLU A 277 -19.87 29.58 -15.51
N VAL A 278 -18.58 29.92 -15.36
CA VAL A 278 -17.73 29.30 -14.32
C VAL A 278 -18.31 29.57 -12.94
N GLN A 279 -18.72 30.81 -12.65
CA GLN A 279 -19.28 31.17 -11.35
C GLN A 279 -20.58 30.42 -11.04
N ALA A 280 -21.46 30.22 -12.02
CA ALA A 280 -22.71 29.50 -11.87
C ALA A 280 -22.51 28.00 -11.64
N LYS A 281 -21.45 27.41 -12.21
CA LYS A 281 -21.20 25.95 -12.17
C LYS A 281 -20.22 25.53 -11.08
N ALA A 282 -19.31 26.40 -10.63
CA ALA A 282 -18.22 26.04 -9.72
C ALA A 282 -18.67 25.55 -8.33
N GLY A 283 -19.86 25.96 -7.87
CA GLY A 283 -20.37 25.59 -6.54
C GLY A 283 -20.52 24.09 -6.31
N VAL A 284 -20.60 23.27 -7.36
CA VAL A 284 -20.62 21.79 -7.24
C VAL A 284 -19.31 21.21 -6.68
N LEU A 285 -18.21 21.97 -6.74
CA LEU A 285 -16.89 21.56 -6.28
C LEU A 285 -16.64 21.89 -4.80
N ASP A 286 -17.53 22.66 -4.18
CA ASP A 286 -17.36 23.17 -2.81
C ASP A 286 -17.16 22.06 -1.78
N GLY A 287 -17.77 20.89 -2.00
CA GLY A 287 -17.63 19.72 -1.14
C GLY A 287 -16.28 19.00 -1.26
N LEU A 288 -15.44 19.35 -2.24
CA LEU A 288 -14.11 18.74 -2.40
C LEU A 288 -13.07 19.36 -1.47
N PHE A 289 -13.30 20.60 -1.01
CA PHE A 289 -12.43 21.29 -0.06
C PHE A 289 -12.71 20.82 1.39
N SER A 290 -11.66 20.68 2.20
CA SER A 290 -11.76 20.20 3.59
C SER A 290 -10.60 20.73 4.46
N ARG A 291 -9.38 20.63 3.93
CA ARG A 291 -8.11 21.11 4.51
C ARG A 291 -7.29 21.81 3.44
N ASP A 292 -6.01 22.09 3.68
CA ASP A 292 -5.12 22.76 2.72
C ASP A 292 -5.05 22.01 1.38
N VAL A 293 -4.96 20.67 1.43
CA VAL A 293 -4.99 19.78 0.25
C VAL A 293 -5.98 18.66 0.50
N ALA A 294 -6.82 18.35 -0.48
CA ALA A 294 -7.69 17.18 -0.47
C ALA A 294 -7.64 16.42 -1.79
N VAL A 295 -7.44 15.10 -1.72
CA VAL A 295 -7.55 14.18 -2.85
C VAL A 295 -8.83 13.38 -2.70
N THR A 296 -9.73 13.47 -3.67
CA THR A 296 -11.02 12.78 -3.67
C THR A 296 -11.10 11.82 -4.84
N ILE A 297 -11.44 10.57 -4.57
CA ILE A 297 -11.85 9.60 -5.57
C ILE A 297 -13.35 9.41 -5.43
N GLY A 298 -14.11 9.87 -6.41
CA GLY A 298 -15.56 9.75 -6.42
C GLY A 298 -16.01 8.30 -6.46
N ARG A 299 -17.25 8.03 -6.03
CA ARG A 299 -17.78 6.67 -5.83
C ARG A 299 -17.69 5.83 -7.09
N THR A 300 -18.11 6.35 -8.25
CA THR A 300 -18.07 5.57 -9.50
C THR A 300 -16.63 5.30 -9.97
N ALA A 301 -15.69 6.26 -9.84
CA ALA A 301 -14.27 5.98 -10.11
C ALA A 301 -13.72 4.94 -9.14
N PHE A 302 -14.06 5.02 -7.86
CA PHE A 302 -13.66 4.04 -6.87
C PHE A 302 -14.18 2.64 -7.23
N THR A 303 -15.48 2.51 -7.55
CA THR A 303 -16.06 1.23 -7.98
C THR A 303 -15.37 0.68 -9.23
N LYS A 304 -15.12 1.50 -10.26
CA LYS A 304 -14.38 1.09 -11.46
C LYS A 304 -12.96 0.60 -11.15
N LEU A 305 -12.24 1.34 -10.31
CA LEU A 305 -10.90 0.99 -9.85
C LEU A 305 -10.91 -0.36 -9.13
N THR A 306 -11.88 -0.57 -8.24
CA THR A 306 -11.98 -1.79 -7.46
C THR A 306 -12.50 -2.98 -8.27
N ASP A 307 -13.36 -2.76 -9.25
CA ASP A 307 -13.80 -3.79 -10.18
C ASP A 307 -12.65 -4.26 -11.07
N GLN A 308 -11.81 -3.33 -11.54
CA GLN A 308 -10.57 -3.66 -12.25
C GLN A 308 -9.66 -4.51 -11.37
N LEU A 309 -9.40 -4.09 -10.12
CA LEU A 309 -8.61 -4.85 -9.17
C LEU A 309 -9.19 -6.26 -8.94
N ALA A 310 -10.51 -6.36 -8.73
CA ALA A 310 -11.19 -7.62 -8.48
C ALA A 310 -11.15 -8.56 -9.69
N ASN A 311 -11.28 -8.03 -10.90
CA ASN A 311 -11.19 -8.81 -12.13
C ASN A 311 -9.75 -9.28 -12.39
N THR A 312 -8.74 -8.44 -12.11
CA THR A 312 -7.33 -8.83 -12.23
C THR A 312 -6.94 -9.88 -11.18
N LEU A 313 -7.50 -9.81 -9.97
CA LEU A 313 -7.27 -10.81 -8.91
C LEU A 313 -8.01 -12.12 -9.16
N ALA A 314 -9.06 -12.12 -9.99
CA ALA A 314 -9.84 -13.32 -10.27
C ALA A 314 -8.96 -14.38 -10.95
N GLY A 315 -8.78 -15.53 -10.29
CA GLY A 315 -7.95 -16.62 -10.80
C GLY A 315 -6.48 -16.54 -10.37
N PHE A 316 -6.10 -15.54 -9.57
CA PHE A 316 -4.82 -15.56 -8.87
C PHE A 316 -4.73 -16.82 -8.01
N SER A 317 -3.61 -17.53 -8.10
CA SER A 317 -3.36 -18.73 -7.30
C SER A 317 -1.89 -18.84 -6.95
N ILE A 318 -1.61 -19.47 -5.82
CA ILE A 318 -0.25 -19.76 -5.39
C ILE A 318 -0.11 -21.28 -5.40
N SER A 319 0.81 -21.78 -6.21
CA SER A 319 1.20 -23.20 -6.16
C SER A 319 2.35 -23.36 -5.17
N VAL A 320 2.31 -24.40 -4.36
CA VAL A 320 3.34 -24.71 -3.37
C VAL A 320 3.94 -26.06 -3.73
N GLN A 321 5.26 -26.15 -3.74
CA GLN A 321 5.96 -27.39 -4.00
C GLN A 321 7.07 -27.60 -2.98
N GLY A 322 7.23 -28.80 -2.43
CA GLY A 322 8.36 -29.09 -1.56
C GLY A 322 9.67 -29.15 -2.35
N LYS A 323 10.70 -28.53 -1.80
CA LYS A 323 12.03 -28.38 -2.39
C LYS A 323 13.06 -29.26 -1.68
N ALA A 324 13.05 -29.26 -0.35
CA ALA A 324 13.94 -30.07 0.47
C ALA A 324 13.24 -30.45 1.78
N ILE A 325 13.63 -31.57 2.37
CA ILE A 325 13.15 -32.00 3.68
C ILE A 325 14.27 -32.70 4.44
N SER A 326 14.36 -32.47 5.74
CA SER A 326 15.29 -33.11 6.64
C SER A 326 14.64 -33.43 7.98
N GLY A 327 15.09 -34.50 8.63
CA GLY A 327 14.54 -34.95 9.90
C GLY A 327 13.28 -35.81 9.76
N ARG A 328 12.72 -36.21 10.91
CA ARG A 328 11.54 -37.09 11.02
C ARG A 328 10.37 -36.30 11.58
N LEU A 329 9.18 -36.49 11.00
CA LEU A 329 7.94 -35.86 11.49
C LEU A 329 7.64 -36.30 12.92
N PHE A 330 7.94 -37.56 13.20
CA PHE A 330 7.82 -38.21 14.50
C PHE A 330 8.89 -39.29 14.61
N ASP A 331 9.53 -39.41 15.77
CA ASP A 331 10.47 -40.49 16.05
C ASP A 331 10.33 -40.88 17.52
N LYS A 332 9.89 -42.11 17.77
CA LYS A 332 9.80 -42.68 19.10
C LYS A 332 10.55 -43.99 19.12
N LYS A 333 11.65 -43.97 19.85
CA LYS A 333 12.48 -45.15 20.11
C LYS A 333 12.06 -45.80 21.42
N TRP A 334 12.18 -47.11 21.47
CA TRP A 334 12.09 -47.89 22.69
C TRP A 334 13.26 -48.88 22.73
N ARG A 335 13.60 -49.31 23.95
CA ARG A 335 14.69 -50.25 24.17
C ARG A 335 14.20 -51.39 25.03
N ASP A 336 14.50 -52.60 24.57
CA ASP A 336 14.32 -53.82 25.32
C ASP A 336 15.70 -54.40 25.69
N ASN A 337 15.81 -54.97 26.89
CA ASN A 337 17.08 -55.47 27.40
C ASN A 337 17.54 -56.79 26.76
N ILE A 338 16.66 -57.47 26.02
CA ILE A 338 16.90 -58.78 25.40
C ILE A 338 16.95 -58.64 23.87
N LEU A 339 16.04 -57.85 23.28
CA LEU A 339 15.85 -57.77 21.82
C LEU A 339 16.46 -56.51 21.18
N GLY A 340 17.02 -55.58 21.96
CA GLY A 340 17.74 -54.41 21.45
C GLY A 340 16.91 -53.12 21.36
N GLU A 341 17.29 -52.23 20.44
CA GLU A 341 16.61 -50.95 20.21
C GLU A 341 15.65 -51.04 19.02
N GLY A 342 14.40 -50.61 19.25
CA GLY A 342 13.32 -50.60 18.27
C GLY A 342 12.70 -49.21 18.21
N GLY A 343 11.79 -49.01 17.27
CA GLY A 343 11.19 -47.69 17.13
C GLY A 343 10.12 -47.58 16.08
N VAL A 344 9.33 -46.52 16.21
CA VAL A 344 8.41 -46.04 15.19
C VAL A 344 8.86 -44.65 14.77
N PHE A 345 8.94 -44.42 13.48
CA PHE A 345 9.11 -43.06 12.97
C PHE A 345 8.24 -42.80 11.75
N ALA A 346 7.86 -41.54 11.58
CA ALA A 346 7.18 -41.05 10.40
C ALA A 346 8.07 -40.01 9.72
N GLU A 347 8.20 -40.10 8.41
CA GLU A 347 9.02 -39.21 7.60
C GLU A 347 8.34 -38.91 6.25
N ILE A 348 8.76 -37.83 5.61
CA ILE A 348 8.47 -37.58 4.20
C ILE A 348 9.77 -37.83 3.46
N ARG A 349 9.81 -38.84 2.59
CA ARG A 349 11.04 -39.27 1.91
C ARG A 349 11.46 -38.34 0.78
N ASP A 350 10.49 -37.71 0.13
CA ASP A 350 10.73 -36.84 -1.01
C ASP A 350 9.86 -35.59 -0.89
N ALA A 351 10.53 -34.44 -0.71
CA ALA A 351 9.89 -33.15 -0.63
C ALA A 351 9.12 -32.80 -1.92
N GLY A 352 9.55 -33.28 -3.09
CA GLY A 352 8.93 -32.99 -4.38
C GLY A 352 7.48 -33.49 -4.52
N TRP A 353 7.07 -34.39 -3.62
CA TRP A 353 5.70 -34.92 -3.56
C TRP A 353 4.77 -34.08 -2.68
N ILE A 354 5.33 -33.16 -1.90
CA ILE A 354 4.53 -32.15 -1.19
C ILE A 354 4.06 -31.14 -2.23
N LYS A 355 2.75 -31.11 -2.49
CA LYS A 355 2.12 -30.18 -3.41
C LYS A 355 1.00 -29.46 -2.70
N GLY A 356 0.92 -28.15 -2.90
CA GLY A 356 -0.15 -27.31 -2.38
C GLY A 356 -0.64 -26.36 -3.44
N ARG A 357 -1.86 -25.88 -3.26
CA ARG A 357 -2.45 -24.82 -4.08
C ARG A 357 -3.34 -23.96 -3.22
N VAL A 358 -3.15 -22.66 -3.29
CA VAL A 358 -4.03 -21.64 -2.70
C VAL A 358 -4.72 -20.93 -3.87
N ASN A 359 -6.05 -20.94 -3.89
CA ASN A 359 -6.85 -20.26 -4.89
C ASN A 359 -7.60 -19.09 -4.25
N PHE A 360 -7.58 -17.96 -4.95
CA PHE A 360 -8.26 -16.74 -4.56
C PHE A 360 -9.47 -16.56 -5.47
N ALA A 361 -10.67 -16.52 -4.89
CA ALA A 361 -11.87 -16.19 -5.64
C ALA A 361 -11.91 -14.68 -5.92
N LYS A 362 -12.80 -14.27 -6.83
CA LYS A 362 -13.03 -12.84 -7.10
C LYS A 362 -13.37 -12.12 -5.79
N PRO A 363 -12.61 -11.10 -5.38
CA PRO A 363 -12.93 -10.35 -4.18
C PRO A 363 -14.15 -9.47 -4.38
N SER A 364 -14.83 -9.18 -3.27
CA SER A 364 -15.80 -8.09 -3.18
C SER A 364 -15.12 -6.91 -2.51
N VAL A 365 -15.10 -5.75 -3.18
CA VAL A 365 -14.58 -4.52 -2.60
C VAL A 365 -15.74 -3.54 -2.44
N VAL A 366 -15.85 -2.95 -1.26
CA VAL A 366 -16.89 -1.97 -0.93
C VAL A 366 -16.27 -0.78 -0.24
N LEU A 367 -16.85 0.41 -0.42
CA LEU A 367 -16.51 1.57 0.38
C LEU A 367 -17.40 1.58 1.63
N ASP A 368 -16.84 1.13 2.75
CA ASP A 368 -17.54 1.15 4.04
C ASP A 368 -17.46 2.54 4.66
N GLN A 369 -18.58 3.05 5.19
CA GLN A 369 -18.62 4.41 5.76
C GLN A 369 -17.90 4.53 7.10
N ALA A 370 -17.68 3.43 7.83
CA ALA A 370 -16.97 3.44 9.11
C ALA A 370 -15.48 3.08 8.95
N GLN A 371 -15.16 2.17 8.03
CA GLN A 371 -13.83 1.57 7.87
C GLN A 371 -13.12 1.98 6.58
N GLY A 372 -13.80 2.69 5.68
CA GLY A 372 -13.28 3.05 4.37
C GLY A 372 -13.24 1.87 3.39
N PRO A 373 -12.32 1.90 2.41
CA PRO A 373 -12.13 0.81 1.45
C PRO A 373 -11.99 -0.53 2.15
N SER A 374 -12.94 -1.44 1.92
CA SER A 374 -13.02 -2.75 2.56
C SER A 374 -13.05 -3.84 1.50
N LEU A 375 -12.24 -4.87 1.70
CA LEU A 375 -12.00 -6.01 0.83
C LEU A 375 -12.49 -7.28 1.53
N SER A 376 -13.29 -8.08 0.83
CA SER A 376 -13.65 -9.45 1.23
C SER A 376 -13.16 -10.42 0.16
N LEU A 377 -12.19 -11.25 0.52
CA LEU A 377 -11.47 -12.15 -0.38
C LEU A 377 -11.68 -13.60 0.08
N PRO A 378 -12.51 -14.39 -0.63
CA PRO A 378 -12.62 -15.82 -0.38
C PRO A 378 -11.34 -16.54 -0.80
N VAL A 379 -10.77 -17.33 0.10
CA VAL A 379 -9.54 -18.09 -0.12
C VAL A 379 -9.81 -19.56 0.15
N SER A 380 -9.32 -20.41 -0.74
CA SER A 380 -9.29 -21.85 -0.54
C SER A 380 -7.86 -22.35 -0.70
N ALA A 381 -7.49 -23.36 0.08
CA ALA A 381 -6.21 -24.02 -0.01
C ALA A 381 -6.43 -25.54 -0.08
N SER A 382 -5.55 -26.23 -0.79
CA SER A 382 -5.50 -27.68 -0.83
C SER A 382 -4.06 -28.14 -0.82
N PHE A 383 -3.74 -29.26 -0.19
CA PHE A 383 -2.41 -29.86 -0.26
C PHE A 383 -2.48 -31.38 -0.31
N ILE A 384 -1.39 -31.98 -0.80
CA ILE A 384 -1.15 -33.41 -0.82
C ILE A 384 0.30 -33.66 -0.39
N ALA A 385 0.53 -34.62 0.49
CA ALA A 385 1.85 -35.01 0.96
C ALA A 385 1.89 -36.49 1.33
N PRO A 386 2.83 -37.30 0.80
CA PRO A 386 2.99 -38.69 1.23
C PRO A 386 3.77 -38.75 2.55
N VAL A 387 3.30 -39.58 3.49
CA VAL A 387 4.00 -39.87 4.74
C VAL A 387 4.38 -41.34 4.75
N HIS A 388 5.68 -41.59 4.95
CA HIS A 388 6.22 -42.92 5.16
C HIS A 388 6.30 -43.19 6.66
N VAL A 389 5.67 -44.27 7.10
CA VAL A 389 5.73 -44.73 8.48
C VAL A 389 6.57 -45.99 8.51
N HIS A 390 7.59 -46.00 9.35
CA HIS A 390 8.42 -47.15 9.60
C HIS A 390 8.21 -47.63 11.04
N PHE A 391 8.05 -48.93 11.20
CA PHE A 391 7.91 -49.58 12.48
C PHE A 391 8.90 -50.72 12.55
N ASP A 392 9.81 -50.67 13.53
CA ASP A 392 10.75 -51.73 13.84
C ASP A 392 10.35 -52.43 15.14
N PRO A 393 9.70 -53.60 15.06
CA PRO A 393 9.26 -54.35 16.24
C PRO A 393 10.38 -55.10 16.97
N LEU A 394 11.66 -54.91 16.63
CA LEU A 394 12.83 -55.63 17.17
C LEU A 394 13.06 -57.04 16.60
N ILE A 395 12.05 -57.67 15.98
CA ILE A 395 12.14 -59.03 15.42
C ILE A 395 11.78 -59.00 13.94
N GLY A 396 12.75 -59.25 13.06
CA GLY A 396 12.48 -59.62 11.66
C GLY A 396 12.55 -58.54 10.59
N GLY A 397 13.31 -57.46 10.80
CA GLY A 397 13.49 -56.39 9.82
C GLY A 397 12.28 -55.45 9.78
N GLY A 398 12.54 -54.15 9.92
CA GLY A 398 11.47 -53.15 10.03
C GLY A 398 10.47 -53.17 8.87
N ILE A 399 9.21 -52.88 9.18
CA ILE A 399 8.13 -52.77 8.21
C ILE A 399 7.92 -51.29 7.90
N GLY A 400 8.08 -50.92 6.62
CA GLY A 400 7.77 -49.59 6.10
C GLY A 400 6.46 -49.59 5.32
N THR A 401 5.60 -48.61 5.57
CA THR A 401 4.39 -48.36 4.78
C THR A 401 4.25 -46.89 4.43
N SER A 402 3.44 -46.57 3.42
CA SER A 402 3.22 -45.20 2.97
C SER A 402 1.73 -44.90 2.95
N ILE A 403 1.36 -43.74 3.46
CA ILE A 403 -0.02 -43.22 3.49
C ILE A 403 0.00 -41.83 2.84
N GLY A 404 -0.90 -41.58 1.90
CA GLY A 404 -1.08 -40.23 1.37
C GLY A 404 -1.83 -39.36 2.36
N MET A 405 -1.41 -38.11 2.56
CA MET A 405 -2.21 -37.09 3.23
C MET A 405 -2.75 -36.13 2.20
N GLN A 406 -4.01 -35.76 2.35
CA GLN A 406 -4.66 -34.70 1.60
C GLN A 406 -5.23 -33.71 2.61
N GLY A 407 -5.17 -32.42 2.31
CA GLY A 407 -5.87 -31.46 3.13
C GLY A 407 -6.49 -30.34 2.32
N SER A 408 -7.48 -29.71 2.93
CA SER A 408 -8.19 -28.58 2.36
C SER A 408 -8.49 -27.57 3.45
N ALA A 409 -8.55 -26.30 3.07
CA ALA A 409 -8.96 -25.23 3.95
C ALA A 409 -9.72 -24.20 3.13
N SER A 410 -10.73 -23.56 3.72
CA SER A 410 -11.39 -22.43 3.09
C SER A 410 -11.75 -21.40 4.14
N THR A 411 -11.65 -20.13 3.77
CA THR A 411 -12.05 -19.02 4.64
C THR A 411 -12.37 -17.80 3.79
N THR A 412 -12.96 -16.79 4.41
CA THR A 412 -13.11 -15.47 3.80
C THR A 412 -12.29 -14.47 4.59
N LEU A 413 -11.28 -13.91 3.94
CA LEU A 413 -10.45 -12.88 4.52
C LEU A 413 -11.13 -11.55 4.33
N ARG A 414 -11.32 -10.81 5.41
CA ARG A 414 -11.77 -9.43 5.33
C ARG A 414 -10.60 -8.53 5.68
N ALA A 415 -10.42 -7.48 4.91
CA ALA A 415 -9.44 -6.44 5.18
C ALA A 415 -10.06 -5.08 4.91
N TRP A 416 -9.58 -4.04 5.55
CA TRP A 416 -9.94 -2.66 5.25
C TRP A 416 -8.71 -1.78 5.26
N PHE A 417 -8.82 -0.61 4.65
CA PHE A 417 -7.73 0.35 4.62
C PHE A 417 -7.80 1.28 5.83
N GLY A 418 -6.97 1.00 6.84
CA GLY A 418 -6.87 1.82 8.03
C GLY A 418 -5.95 3.02 7.81
N THR A 419 -6.25 4.13 8.50
CA THR A 419 -5.34 5.27 8.60
C THR A 419 -5.22 5.70 10.06
N THR A 420 -4.06 6.17 10.46
CA THR A 420 -3.85 6.79 11.78
C THR A 420 -2.75 7.82 11.72
N LYS A 421 -2.74 8.72 12.69
CA LYS A 421 -1.67 9.69 12.91
C LYS A 421 -1.15 9.61 14.33
N PHE A 422 0.08 10.05 14.55
CA PHE A 422 0.68 10.16 15.87
C PHE A 422 1.77 11.24 15.87
N PRO A 423 2.04 11.88 17.02
CA PRO A 423 3.16 12.81 17.15
C PRO A 423 4.49 12.06 17.27
N PHE A 424 5.52 12.51 16.56
CA PHE A 424 6.89 12.03 16.64
C PHE A 424 7.87 13.21 16.61
N GLU A 425 8.68 13.36 17.65
CA GLU A 425 9.68 14.45 17.78
C GLU A 425 9.11 15.84 17.41
N GLY A 426 7.89 16.15 17.84
CA GLY A 426 7.20 17.43 17.61
C GLY A 426 6.49 17.57 16.25
N ARG A 427 6.37 16.50 15.47
CA ARG A 427 5.72 16.49 14.14
C ARG A 427 4.60 15.47 14.06
N THR A 428 3.60 15.73 13.23
CA THR A 428 2.55 14.75 12.92
C THR A 428 3.07 13.77 11.87
N VAL A 429 3.02 12.47 12.20
CA VAL A 429 3.29 11.38 11.26
C VAL A 429 1.96 10.70 10.93
N ALA A 430 1.66 10.59 9.65
CA ALA A 430 0.48 9.91 9.12
C ALA A 430 0.88 8.61 8.42
N VAL A 431 0.18 7.53 8.77
CA VAL A 431 0.41 6.20 8.25
C VAL A 431 -0.90 5.58 7.82
N ALA A 432 -0.84 4.72 6.81
CA ALA A 432 -1.99 3.98 6.33
C ALA A 432 -1.58 2.61 5.81
N GLY A 433 -2.51 1.67 5.85
CA GLY A 433 -2.23 0.32 5.40
C GLY A 433 -3.43 -0.61 5.53
N PRO A 434 -3.31 -1.82 4.97
CA PRO A 434 -4.33 -2.84 5.12
C PRO A 434 -4.37 -3.35 6.57
N VAL A 435 -5.57 -3.41 7.13
CA VAL A 435 -5.88 -4.05 8.40
C VAL A 435 -6.72 -5.27 8.10
N MET A 436 -6.27 -6.45 8.53
CA MET A 436 -7.00 -7.69 8.32
C MET A 436 -7.89 -7.99 9.53
N SER A 437 -9.13 -8.41 9.28
CA SER A 437 -9.99 -8.97 10.31
C SER A 437 -9.41 -10.29 10.84
N CYS A 438 -9.70 -10.62 12.10
CA CYS A 438 -9.42 -11.95 12.62
C CYS A 438 -10.28 -12.98 11.88
N GLY A 439 -9.64 -13.85 11.11
CA GLY A 439 -10.27 -14.99 10.44
C GLY A 439 -9.75 -16.28 11.02
N LEU A 440 -10.62 -17.28 11.15
CA LEU A 440 -10.20 -18.65 11.41
C LEU A 440 -10.14 -19.40 10.07
N LEU A 441 -8.99 -19.98 9.79
CA LEU A 441 -8.79 -20.90 8.69
C LEU A 441 -8.82 -22.31 9.26
N ASP A 442 -9.95 -23.00 9.07
CA ASP A 442 -10.09 -24.40 9.44
C ASP A 442 -9.47 -25.26 8.34
N ILE A 443 -8.40 -25.95 8.68
CA ILE A 443 -7.73 -26.91 7.83
C ILE A 443 -8.23 -28.29 8.21
N ASP A 444 -8.79 -29.00 7.23
CA ASP A 444 -9.14 -30.41 7.32
C ASP A 444 -8.05 -31.20 6.59
N ALA A 445 -7.30 -32.03 7.31
CA ALA A 445 -6.25 -32.88 6.77
C ALA A 445 -6.61 -34.34 7.03
N ARG A 446 -6.70 -35.17 5.99
CA ARG A 446 -7.09 -36.58 6.06
C ARG A 446 -6.08 -37.48 5.37
N THR A 447 -5.95 -38.71 5.84
CA THR A 447 -5.29 -39.76 5.05
C THR A 447 -6.11 -40.07 3.80
N ASP A 448 -5.46 -40.47 2.71
CA ASP A 448 -6.08 -40.79 1.42
C ASP A 448 -6.85 -42.12 1.43
N GLY A 449 -6.91 -42.79 2.58
CA GLY A 449 -7.56 -44.09 2.78
C GLY A 449 -6.84 -45.24 2.07
N LYS A 450 -5.59 -45.04 1.64
CA LYS A 450 -4.81 -46.05 0.91
C LYS A 450 -3.51 -46.34 1.64
N LEU A 451 -3.29 -47.60 1.97
CA LEU A 451 -2.08 -48.10 2.60
C LEU A 451 -1.27 -48.89 1.58
N LYS A 452 -0.03 -48.44 1.29
CA LYS A 452 0.88 -49.16 0.39
C LYS A 452 1.81 -50.08 1.18
N ILE A 453 1.78 -51.38 0.88
CA ILE A 453 2.65 -52.40 1.48
C ILE A 453 3.29 -53.21 0.35
N GLY A 454 4.60 -53.05 0.15
CA GLY A 454 5.27 -53.60 -1.04
C GLY A 454 4.63 -53.07 -2.33
N ASP A 455 4.30 -53.98 -3.26
CA ASP A 455 3.62 -53.66 -4.52
C ASP A 455 2.08 -53.62 -4.41
N GLY A 456 1.52 -53.91 -3.22
CA GLY A 456 0.08 -53.94 -2.95
C GLY A 456 -0.47 -52.62 -2.41
N VAL A 457 -1.73 -52.30 -2.73
CA VAL A 457 -2.50 -51.17 -2.18
C VAL A 457 -3.72 -51.71 -1.44
N ALA A 458 -3.86 -51.40 -0.16
CA ALA A 458 -5.03 -51.76 0.65
C ALA A 458 -5.86 -50.51 1.01
N THR A 459 -7.18 -50.66 1.05
CA THR A 459 -8.09 -49.60 1.53
C THR A 459 -8.13 -49.62 3.06
N VAL A 460 -7.91 -48.47 3.70
CA VAL A 460 -7.96 -48.30 5.16
C VAL A 460 -8.89 -47.14 5.54
N PRO A 461 -9.46 -47.13 6.76
CA PRO A 461 -10.22 -45.99 7.25
C PRO A 461 -9.42 -44.69 7.14
N GLN A 462 -10.08 -43.63 6.70
CA GLN A 462 -9.47 -42.31 6.68
C GLN A 462 -9.33 -41.80 8.11
N PHE A 463 -8.18 -41.22 8.40
CA PHE A 463 -7.95 -40.53 9.66
C PHE A 463 -7.70 -39.06 9.36
N GLY A 464 -8.43 -38.19 10.04
CA GLY A 464 -8.42 -36.76 9.83
C GLY A 464 -7.95 -35.97 11.04
N ALA A 465 -7.51 -34.74 10.81
CA ALA A 465 -7.32 -33.73 11.83
C ALA A 465 -7.87 -32.40 11.31
N LYS A 466 -8.71 -31.76 12.13
CA LYS A 466 -9.15 -30.38 11.93
C LYS A 466 -8.34 -29.45 12.81
N VAL A 467 -7.66 -28.51 12.18
CA VAL A 467 -6.82 -27.51 12.85
C VAL A 467 -7.25 -26.12 12.41
N GLY A 468 -7.74 -25.33 13.36
CA GLY A 468 -8.05 -23.93 13.11
C GLY A 468 -6.82 -23.04 13.31
N VAL A 469 -6.56 -22.16 12.36
CA VAL A 469 -5.42 -21.24 12.35
C VAL A 469 -5.94 -19.81 12.28
N LEU A 470 -5.44 -18.95 13.16
CA LEU A 470 -5.82 -17.54 13.16
C LEU A 470 -5.02 -16.75 12.11
N VAL A 471 -5.75 -16.08 11.23
CA VAL A 471 -5.24 -15.09 10.28
C VAL A 471 -5.66 -13.69 10.77
N GLY A 472 -4.83 -12.67 10.54
CA GLY A 472 -5.14 -11.28 10.93
C GLY A 472 -4.80 -10.90 12.38
N SER A 473 -4.14 -11.78 13.14
CA SER A 473 -3.75 -11.50 14.54
C SER A 473 -2.66 -10.43 14.72
N LYS A 474 -1.93 -10.12 13.65
CA LYS A 474 -1.04 -8.97 13.57
C LYS A 474 -1.41 -8.14 12.34
N PRO A 475 -1.48 -6.81 12.48
CA PRO A 475 -1.70 -5.96 11.32
C PRO A 475 -0.48 -6.01 10.40
N LEU A 476 -0.72 -5.83 9.11
CA LEU A 476 0.34 -5.75 8.09
C LEU A 476 1.12 -4.44 8.27
N ALA A 477 2.36 -4.39 7.79
CA ALA A 477 3.17 -3.19 7.91
C ALA A 477 2.49 -1.99 7.21
N PRO A 478 2.45 -0.80 7.85
CA PRO A 478 1.86 0.38 7.22
C PRO A 478 2.80 0.98 6.18
N SER A 479 2.21 1.77 5.29
CA SER A 479 2.90 2.73 4.42
C SER A 479 2.93 4.12 5.06
N PHE A 480 4.02 4.86 4.80
CA PHE A 480 4.14 6.25 5.19
C PHE A 480 3.39 7.13 4.22
N ILE A 481 2.44 7.92 4.72
CA ILE A 481 1.80 8.96 3.92
C ILE A 481 2.64 10.24 4.03
N ALA A 482 2.92 10.67 5.26
CA ALA A 482 3.69 11.89 5.55
C ALA A 482 4.26 11.85 6.97
N GLY A 483 5.33 12.61 7.22
CA GLY A 483 5.96 12.72 8.53
C GLY A 483 7.32 13.42 8.48
N ALA A 484 8.09 13.15 7.42
CA ALA A 484 9.23 13.97 7.05
C ALA A 484 8.76 15.27 6.34
N PRO A 485 9.43 16.41 6.55
CA PRO A 485 9.15 17.62 5.80
C PRO A 485 9.44 17.42 4.32
N ILE A 486 8.54 17.91 3.48
CA ILE A 486 8.71 17.93 2.03
C ILE A 486 9.48 19.20 1.70
N THR A 487 10.69 19.04 1.17
CA THR A 487 11.51 20.19 0.75
C THR A 487 11.39 20.39 -0.77
N MET A 488 11.26 21.63 -1.20
CA MET A 488 11.12 21.98 -2.61
C MET A 488 11.89 23.26 -2.93
N THR A 489 12.38 23.35 -4.16
CA THR A 489 13.02 24.55 -4.71
C THR A 489 11.96 25.36 -5.45
N ILE A 490 11.61 26.55 -4.94
CA ILE A 490 10.68 27.48 -5.60
C ILE A 490 11.42 28.26 -6.69
N LEU A 491 12.63 28.73 -6.35
CA LEU A 491 13.49 29.48 -7.23
C LEU A 491 14.93 28.97 -7.11
N PRO A 492 15.48 28.30 -8.13
CA PRO A 492 16.84 27.80 -8.06
C PRO A 492 17.85 28.96 -8.20
N PRO A 493 18.98 28.94 -7.46
CA PRO A 493 20.07 29.86 -7.73
C PRO A 493 20.73 29.48 -9.06
N ALA A 494 21.16 30.48 -9.82
CA ALA A 494 21.93 30.28 -11.04
C ALA A 494 23.30 29.68 -10.70
N LYS A 495 23.77 28.75 -11.55
CA LYS A 495 25.13 28.20 -11.47
C LYS A 495 26.16 29.30 -11.74
N GLN A 496 27.37 29.14 -11.22
CA GLN A 496 28.43 30.14 -11.38
C GLN A 496 28.70 30.52 -12.85
N ASP A 497 28.71 29.52 -13.74
CA ASP A 497 28.94 29.72 -15.17
C ASP A 497 27.82 30.54 -15.84
N GLU A 498 26.55 30.28 -15.44
CA GLU A 498 25.38 31.02 -15.91
C GLU A 498 25.43 32.48 -15.41
N ARG A 499 25.86 32.72 -14.17
CA ARG A 499 26.01 34.10 -13.64
C ARG A 499 27.00 34.94 -14.44
N SER A 500 28.06 34.33 -14.96
CA SER A 500 29.09 35.04 -15.73
C SER A 500 28.64 35.43 -17.15
N THR A 501 27.67 34.69 -17.70
CA THR A 501 27.28 34.77 -19.12
C THR A 501 25.90 35.38 -19.32
N ALA A 502 24.94 35.08 -18.44
CA ALA A 502 23.56 35.53 -18.55
C ALA A 502 23.42 37.03 -18.29
N ARG A 503 22.45 37.65 -18.97
CA ARG A 503 22.08 39.06 -18.75
C ARG A 503 21.53 39.27 -17.33
N LEU A 504 20.72 38.34 -16.86
CA LEU A 504 20.12 38.30 -15.53
C LEU A 504 20.34 36.91 -14.93
N SER A 505 20.65 36.84 -13.63
CA SER A 505 20.83 35.56 -12.93
C SER A 505 20.38 35.63 -11.47
N VAL A 506 19.77 34.56 -10.97
CA VAL A 506 19.36 34.46 -9.56
C VAL A 506 20.58 34.15 -8.70
N VAL A 507 20.90 35.01 -7.73
CA VAL A 507 22.04 34.85 -6.83
C VAL A 507 21.66 33.96 -5.63
N ASP A 508 20.55 34.30 -4.97
CA ASP A 508 20.03 33.58 -3.81
C ASP A 508 18.78 32.81 -4.23
N GLY A 509 18.79 31.49 -4.02
CA GLY A 509 17.61 30.66 -4.28
C GLY A 509 16.52 30.90 -3.25
N LEU A 510 15.31 30.40 -3.54
CA LEU A 510 14.19 30.35 -2.60
C LEU A 510 13.72 28.90 -2.49
N TYR A 511 13.66 28.40 -1.27
CA TYR A 511 13.29 27.02 -0.95
C TYR A 511 12.11 27.02 0.01
N ALA A 512 11.30 25.96 -0.05
CA ALA A 512 10.22 25.72 0.91
C ALA A 512 10.39 24.38 1.61
N SER A 513 9.87 24.32 2.83
CA SER A 513 9.69 23.11 3.62
C SER A 513 8.25 23.04 4.08
N LEU A 514 7.54 21.97 3.73
CA LEU A 514 6.17 21.71 4.13
C LEU A 514 6.17 20.62 5.18
N SER A 515 5.58 20.88 6.34
CA SER A 515 5.40 19.89 7.42
C SER A 515 3.93 19.58 7.61
N LEU A 516 3.59 18.31 7.81
CA LEU A 516 2.21 17.89 8.04
C LEU A 516 1.75 18.34 9.43
N ASP A 517 0.66 19.10 9.48
CA ASP A 517 0.01 19.49 10.72
C ASP A 517 -1.12 18.49 11.06
N ASP A 518 -1.97 18.20 10.09
CA ASP A 518 -3.13 17.32 10.23
C ASP A 518 -3.33 16.42 9.00
N PHE A 519 -3.96 15.26 9.21
CA PHE A 519 -4.35 14.32 8.18
C PHE A 519 -5.67 13.64 8.54
N ALA A 520 -6.53 13.44 7.55
CA ALA A 520 -7.72 12.61 7.67
C ALA A 520 -8.03 11.84 6.40
N ALA A 521 -8.57 10.63 6.58
CA ALA A 521 -9.21 9.85 5.57
C ALA A 521 -10.71 9.75 5.89
N GLU A 522 -11.54 10.18 4.95
CA GLU A 522 -12.96 10.41 5.14
C GLU A 522 -13.72 9.64 4.05
N PRO A 523 -14.23 8.43 4.36
CA PRO A 523 -15.20 7.79 3.49
C PRO A 523 -16.53 8.54 3.55
N SER A 524 -17.18 8.68 2.40
CA SER A 524 -18.48 9.34 2.26
C SER A 524 -19.36 8.58 1.28
N SER A 525 -20.64 8.96 1.20
CA SER A 525 -21.56 8.44 0.16
C SER A 525 -21.09 8.73 -1.25
N ASP A 526 -20.28 9.78 -1.42
CA ASP A 526 -19.92 10.36 -2.71
C ASP A 526 -18.51 9.91 -3.14
N GLY A 527 -17.79 9.20 -2.28
CA GLY A 527 -16.46 8.70 -2.56
C GLY A 527 -15.54 8.67 -1.34
N TYR A 528 -14.25 8.51 -1.61
CA TYR A 528 -13.21 8.44 -0.59
C TYR A 528 -12.31 9.68 -0.70
N ARG A 529 -12.19 10.42 0.40
CA ARG A 529 -11.40 11.65 0.48
C ARG A 529 -10.23 11.50 1.44
N LEU A 530 -9.03 11.85 0.99
CA LEU A 530 -7.85 12.02 1.81
C LEU A 530 -7.56 13.52 1.89
N SER A 531 -7.36 14.08 3.08
CA SER A 531 -7.09 15.50 3.23
C SER A 531 -6.01 15.78 4.26
N SER A 532 -5.23 16.81 4.01
CA SER A 532 -4.03 17.16 4.77
C SER A 532 -3.95 18.67 4.99
N SER A 533 -3.49 19.06 6.18
CA SER A 533 -3.08 20.43 6.49
C SER A 533 -1.57 20.48 6.67
N PHE A 534 -0.95 21.57 6.21
CA PHE A 534 0.49 21.78 6.25
C PHE A 534 0.86 23.12 6.86
N SER A 535 2.02 23.15 7.50
CA SER A 535 2.77 24.36 7.82
C SER A 535 3.85 24.57 6.76
N VAL A 536 4.03 25.82 6.33
CA VAL A 536 4.97 26.19 5.26
C VAL A 536 6.05 27.09 5.85
N VAL A 537 7.31 26.73 5.63
CA VAL A 537 8.47 27.56 5.97
C VAL A 537 9.27 27.81 4.71
N LEU A 538 9.68 29.07 4.49
CA LEU A 538 10.53 29.47 3.38
C LEU A 538 11.91 29.92 3.88
N GLY A 539 12.92 29.75 3.03
CA GLY A 539 14.26 30.24 3.29
C GLY A 539 15.10 30.34 2.02
N ASN A 540 16.20 31.10 2.12
CA ASN A 540 17.09 31.36 0.99
C ASN A 540 18.20 30.30 0.83
N HIS A 541 18.13 29.24 1.63
CA HIS A 541 19.06 28.12 1.61
C HIS A 541 18.28 26.80 1.56
N PRO A 542 18.81 25.75 0.92
CA PRO A 542 18.19 24.44 0.93
C PRO A 542 17.95 23.96 2.35
N PHE A 543 16.73 23.49 2.63
CA PHE A 543 16.44 22.84 3.90
C PHE A 543 17.19 21.51 4.00
N GLN A 544 17.79 21.24 5.16
CA GLN A 544 18.43 19.96 5.42
C GLN A 544 17.37 18.85 5.37
N GLN A 545 17.62 17.83 4.55
CA GLN A 545 16.78 16.65 4.54
C GLN A 545 17.00 15.84 5.83
N PRO A 546 15.97 15.14 6.34
CA PRO A 546 16.13 14.27 7.49
C PRO A 546 17.20 13.21 7.25
N SER A 547 18.00 12.91 8.28
CA SER A 547 19.02 11.86 8.20
C SER A 547 18.37 10.48 8.03
N SER A 548 19.12 9.53 7.46
CA SER A 548 18.67 8.13 7.38
C SER A 548 18.34 7.55 8.76
N GLU A 549 19.14 7.89 9.77
CA GLU A 549 18.90 7.47 11.16
C GLU A 549 17.56 8.00 11.70
N TYR A 550 17.24 9.28 11.46
CA TYR A 550 15.93 9.83 11.82
C TYR A 550 14.80 9.09 11.13
N MET A 551 14.96 8.80 9.82
CA MET A 551 13.96 8.07 9.04
C MET A 551 13.73 6.64 9.56
N GLU A 552 14.79 5.94 9.98
CA GLU A 552 14.66 4.61 10.59
C GLU A 552 13.95 4.65 11.95
N ARG A 553 14.28 5.63 12.81
CA ARG A 553 13.59 5.79 14.11
C ARG A 553 12.11 6.13 13.92
N MET A 554 11.80 7.05 13.00
CA MET A 554 10.43 7.39 12.63
C MET A 554 9.70 6.15 12.08
N ARG A 555 10.38 5.35 11.23
CA ARG A 555 9.78 4.14 10.67
C ARG A 555 9.43 3.12 11.74
N LYS A 556 10.35 2.89 12.67
CA LYS A 556 10.13 2.01 13.81
C LYS A 556 8.97 2.49 14.68
N ALA A 557 8.94 3.77 15.04
CA ALA A 557 7.86 4.35 15.83
C ALA A 557 6.48 4.23 15.15
N ALA A 558 6.43 4.42 13.82
CA ALA A 558 5.23 4.23 13.03
C ALA A 558 4.73 2.78 13.03
N ILE A 559 5.62 1.80 12.86
CA ILE A 559 5.26 0.38 12.94
C ILE A 559 4.76 0.02 14.34
N ASP A 560 5.44 0.50 15.39
CA ASP A 560 5.06 0.25 16.78
C ASP A 560 3.68 0.87 17.09
N HIS A 561 3.43 2.12 16.68
CA HIS A 561 2.13 2.80 16.82
C HIS A 561 1.01 2.10 16.04
N TRP A 562 1.29 1.73 14.78
CA TRP A 562 0.35 1.00 13.94
C TRP A 562 -0.05 -0.34 14.54
N ASN A 563 0.93 -1.11 15.03
CA ASN A 563 0.70 -2.37 15.71
C ASN A 563 -0.11 -2.19 17.01
N ALA A 564 0.07 -1.10 17.75
CA ALA A 564 -0.70 -0.83 18.96
C ALA A 564 -2.16 -0.44 18.63
N THR A 565 -2.36 0.35 17.56
CA THR A 565 -3.66 0.95 17.23
C THR A 565 -4.55 0.02 16.39
N MET A 566 -3.96 -0.72 15.44
CA MET A 566 -4.70 -1.52 14.45
C MET A 566 -4.82 -3.00 14.82
N ARG A 567 -4.27 -3.41 15.97
CA ARG A 567 -4.34 -4.80 16.43
C ARG A 567 -5.78 -5.22 16.70
N GLN A 568 -6.16 -6.33 16.10
CA GLN A 568 -7.48 -6.93 16.28
C GLN A 568 -7.51 -7.88 17.48
N SER A 569 -8.61 -7.85 18.22
CA SER A 569 -8.90 -8.81 19.30
C SER A 569 -9.33 -10.14 18.68
N CYS A 570 -8.37 -11.04 18.43
CA CYS A 570 -8.68 -12.36 17.87
C CYS A 570 -9.17 -13.34 18.95
N PRO A 571 -10.11 -14.24 18.61
CA PRO A 571 -10.51 -15.31 19.51
C PRO A 571 -9.33 -16.23 19.81
N ASN A 572 -9.40 -16.96 20.92
CA ASN A 572 -8.40 -17.99 21.23
C ASN A 572 -8.40 -19.06 20.13
N LEU A 573 -7.21 -19.59 19.80
CA LEU A 573 -7.07 -20.67 18.82
C LEU A 573 -7.97 -21.86 19.23
N PRO A 574 -8.78 -22.41 18.32
CA PRO A 574 -9.52 -23.62 18.61
C PRO A 574 -8.56 -24.79 18.86
N SER A 575 -8.96 -25.68 19.76
CA SER A 575 -8.30 -26.95 20.01
C SER A 575 -8.33 -27.84 18.75
N ILE A 576 -7.22 -28.50 18.46
CA ILE A 576 -7.14 -29.53 17.41
C ILE A 576 -8.21 -30.61 17.67
N ARG A 577 -8.91 -31.02 16.60
CA ARG A 577 -9.88 -32.12 16.64
C ARG A 577 -9.41 -33.24 15.74
N ILE A 578 -9.52 -34.49 16.19
CA ILE A 578 -9.09 -35.68 15.43
C ILE A 578 -10.33 -36.43 14.95
N GLU A 579 -10.34 -36.83 13.68
CA GLU A 579 -11.41 -37.57 13.04
C GLU A 579 -10.93 -38.99 12.70
N VAL A 580 -11.78 -39.99 12.92
CA VAL A 580 -11.53 -41.39 12.53
C VAL A 580 -12.76 -41.89 11.76
N GLY A 581 -12.64 -42.06 10.44
CA GLY A 581 -13.80 -42.21 9.56
C GLY A 581 -14.73 -40.99 9.66
N ASP A 582 -16.03 -41.21 9.87
CA ASP A 582 -17.02 -40.15 10.10
C ASP A 582 -17.15 -39.72 11.58
N LEU A 583 -16.30 -40.25 12.48
CA LEU A 583 -16.40 -40.01 13.92
C LEU A 583 -15.41 -38.92 14.37
N GLU A 584 -15.92 -37.81 14.91
CA GLU A 584 -15.13 -36.75 15.55
C GLU A 584 -14.84 -37.13 17.03
N ILE A 585 -13.56 -37.20 17.42
CA ILE A 585 -13.14 -37.43 18.81
C ILE A 585 -12.70 -36.10 19.41
N GLY A 586 -13.44 -35.66 20.43
CA GLY A 586 -13.46 -34.28 20.93
C GLY A 586 -12.20 -33.79 21.65
N PRO A 587 -12.17 -32.49 22.02
CA PRO A 587 -10.95 -31.76 22.41
C PRO A 587 -10.43 -31.98 23.84
N ASN A 588 -11.03 -32.86 24.64
CA ASN A 588 -10.79 -32.90 26.10
C ASN A 588 -10.16 -34.22 26.58
N GLY A 589 -8.91 -34.49 26.19
CA GLY A 589 -8.11 -35.57 26.80
C GLY A 589 -8.68 -36.99 26.63
N GLU A 590 -9.78 -37.15 25.89
CA GLU A 590 -10.39 -38.45 25.56
C GLU A 590 -9.45 -39.30 24.72
N ILE A 591 -8.59 -38.69 23.90
CA ILE A 591 -7.52 -39.37 23.16
C ILE A 591 -6.46 -39.92 24.11
N MET A 592 -5.94 -39.10 25.03
CA MET A 592 -4.98 -39.58 26.03
C MET A 592 -5.62 -40.62 26.95
N LYS A 593 -6.92 -40.51 27.26
CA LYS A 593 -7.66 -41.49 28.03
C LYS A 593 -7.88 -42.78 27.23
N PHE A 594 -8.21 -42.71 25.95
CA PHE A 594 -8.34 -43.84 25.04
C PHE A 594 -6.99 -44.55 24.84
N LEU A 595 -5.93 -43.82 24.51
CA LEU A 595 -4.58 -44.35 24.34
C LEU A 595 -4.01 -44.90 25.66
N ARG A 596 -4.25 -44.23 26.80
CA ARG A 596 -3.82 -44.69 28.14
C ARG A 596 -4.64 -45.88 28.62
N ASN A 597 -5.94 -45.97 28.30
CA ASN A 597 -6.78 -47.14 28.60
C ASN A 597 -6.40 -48.32 27.69
N ALA A 598 -6.20 -48.09 26.39
CA ALA A 598 -5.67 -49.08 25.46
C ALA A 598 -4.23 -49.50 25.81
N TRP A 599 -3.44 -48.64 26.45
CA TRP A 599 -2.13 -48.98 27.00
C TRP A 599 -2.22 -49.78 28.31
N ASN A 600 -3.13 -49.42 29.22
CA ASN A 600 -3.40 -50.19 30.44
C ASN A 600 -3.98 -51.58 30.12
N ASP A 601 -4.90 -51.70 29.16
CA ASP A 601 -5.49 -52.98 28.74
C ASP A 601 -4.45 -53.90 28.07
N ILE A 602 -3.43 -53.30 27.46
CA ILE A 602 -2.33 -54.04 26.83
C ILE A 602 -1.26 -54.44 27.85
N THR A 603 -0.89 -53.55 28.78
CA THR A 603 0.14 -53.84 29.80
C THR A 603 -0.36 -54.61 31.03
N LYS A 604 -1.67 -54.64 31.27
CA LYS A 604 -2.28 -55.30 32.43
C LYS A 604 -3.32 -56.39 32.07
N GLY A 605 -3.46 -56.71 30.79
CA GLY A 605 -4.43 -57.66 30.26
C GLY A 605 -5.83 -57.05 30.07
N PRO A 606 -6.69 -57.66 29.22
CA PRO A 606 -7.99 -57.12 28.86
C PRO A 606 -8.95 -57.11 30.05
N GLY A 607 -9.23 -55.93 30.59
CA GLY A 607 -10.32 -55.71 31.55
C GLY A 607 -11.69 -55.78 30.87
N LYS A 608 -12.77 -55.87 31.67
CA LYS A 608 -14.16 -56.01 31.19
C LYS A 608 -14.69 -54.89 30.27
N ASN A 609 -13.97 -53.78 30.09
CA ASN A 609 -14.36 -52.63 29.27
C ASN A 609 -13.33 -52.36 28.15
N ASN A 610 -13.17 -53.31 27.23
CA ASN A 610 -12.17 -53.27 26.17
C ASN A 610 -12.62 -52.36 25.00
N GLU A 611 -12.05 -51.16 24.91
CA GLU A 611 -12.35 -50.18 23.85
C GLU A 611 -11.73 -50.57 22.48
N VAL A 612 -10.64 -51.37 22.46
CA VAL A 612 -10.01 -51.88 21.23
C VAL A 612 -10.88 -52.94 20.57
N VAL A 613 -11.49 -53.83 21.36
CA VAL A 613 -12.45 -54.84 20.86
C VAL A 613 -13.74 -54.19 20.36
N LYS A 614 -14.21 -53.09 20.98
CA LYS A 614 -15.35 -52.32 20.46
C LYS A 614 -15.02 -51.63 19.13
N LEU A 615 -13.82 -51.06 18.99
CA LEU A 615 -13.37 -50.44 17.74
C LEU A 615 -13.17 -51.50 16.63
N LEU A 616 -12.50 -52.61 16.93
CA LEU A 616 -12.36 -53.74 16.00
C LEU A 616 -13.72 -54.32 15.62
N GLY A 617 -14.66 -54.46 16.56
CA GLY A 617 -16.04 -54.87 16.28
C GLY A 617 -16.80 -53.88 15.39
N ARG A 618 -16.58 -52.56 15.56
CA ARG A 618 -17.15 -51.51 14.69
C ARG A 618 -16.50 -51.47 13.31
N ILE A 619 -15.19 -51.66 13.21
CA ILE A 619 -14.44 -51.75 11.95
C ILE A 619 -14.84 -53.03 11.20
N GLN A 620 -15.02 -54.15 11.90
CA GLN A 620 -15.44 -55.42 11.33
C GLN A 620 -16.91 -55.40 10.89
N ALA A 621 -17.78 -54.67 11.60
CA ALA A 621 -19.14 -54.37 11.16
C ALA A 621 -19.18 -53.46 9.92
N ALA A 622 -18.26 -52.48 9.83
CA ALA A 622 -18.10 -51.65 8.64
C ALA A 622 -17.40 -52.38 7.47
N ALA A 623 -16.66 -53.46 7.73
CA ALA A 623 -15.90 -54.20 6.73
C ALA A 623 -16.73 -55.16 5.87
N GLY A 624 -17.99 -55.42 6.25
CA GLY A 624 -18.93 -56.24 5.48
C GLY A 624 -19.24 -55.68 4.08
N SER A 625 -18.91 -54.42 3.80
CA SER A 625 -19.19 -53.71 2.54
C SER A 625 -18.00 -53.52 1.58
N TYR A 626 -16.81 -54.06 1.88
CA TYR A 626 -15.62 -53.88 1.02
C TYR A 626 -15.40 -55.02 0.01
N ASP A 627 -14.56 -54.78 -1.01
CA ASP A 627 -14.26 -55.74 -2.07
C ASP A 627 -13.55 -57.02 -1.59
N GLU A 628 -13.61 -58.07 -2.39
CA GLU A 628 -13.06 -59.40 -2.04
C GLU A 628 -11.54 -59.38 -1.87
N ALA A 629 -10.82 -58.45 -2.50
CA ALA A 629 -9.38 -58.30 -2.29
C ALA A 629 -9.07 -57.72 -0.90
N THR A 630 -9.88 -56.78 -0.43
CA THR A 630 -9.82 -56.18 0.91
C THR A 630 -10.26 -57.16 1.98
N LYS A 631 -11.33 -57.95 1.73
CA LYS A 631 -11.73 -59.04 2.63
C LYS A 631 -10.67 -60.13 2.70
N LYS A 632 -10.05 -60.49 1.57
CA LYS A 632 -8.96 -61.45 1.52
C LYS A 632 -7.72 -60.93 2.24
N ALA A 633 -7.33 -59.66 2.06
CA ALA A 633 -6.24 -59.05 2.81
C ALA A 633 -6.54 -58.96 4.31
N ALA A 634 -7.77 -58.60 4.70
CA ALA A 634 -8.20 -58.56 6.11
C ALA A 634 -8.27 -59.97 6.74
N ASN A 635 -8.70 -60.97 5.98
CA ASN A 635 -8.71 -62.38 6.41
C ASN A 635 -7.30 -62.98 6.44
N ASP A 636 -6.44 -62.66 5.47
CA ASP A 636 -5.04 -63.10 5.43
C ASP A 636 -4.25 -62.44 6.57
N VAL A 637 -4.48 -61.16 6.87
CA VAL A 637 -3.93 -60.47 8.04
C VAL A 637 -4.54 -61.01 9.35
N GLY A 638 -5.84 -61.30 9.37
CA GLY A 638 -6.53 -61.89 10.52
C GLY A 638 -6.12 -63.34 10.82
N ASP A 639 -5.85 -64.13 9.79
CA ASP A 639 -5.38 -65.51 9.89
C ASP A 639 -3.87 -65.57 10.11
N MET A 640 -3.09 -64.66 9.53
CA MET A 640 -1.68 -64.47 9.87
C MET A 640 -1.54 -63.98 11.31
N ALA A 641 -2.45 -63.13 11.80
CA ALA A 641 -2.52 -62.76 13.21
C ALA A 641 -2.93 -63.95 14.10
N ARG A 642 -3.99 -64.70 13.77
CA ARG A 642 -4.40 -65.88 14.56
C ARG A 642 -3.35 -66.99 14.58
N ARG A 643 -2.57 -67.16 13.51
CA ARG A 643 -1.46 -68.12 13.44
C ARG A 643 -0.17 -67.60 14.10
N ALA A 644 0.05 -66.28 14.11
CA ALA A 644 1.20 -65.66 14.77
C ALA A 644 0.99 -65.41 16.27
N PHE A 645 -0.26 -65.47 16.78
CA PHE A 645 -0.61 -65.13 18.17
C PHE A 645 -1.37 -66.26 18.91
N PRO A 646 -0.70 -67.34 19.37
CA PRO A 646 -1.15 -68.08 20.55
C PRO A 646 -1.10 -67.14 21.77
N THR A 647 -2.05 -67.29 22.69
CA THR A 647 -2.48 -66.31 23.70
C THR A 647 -1.45 -65.77 24.72
N ASP A 648 -0.16 -66.10 24.63
CA ASP A 648 0.84 -65.76 25.65
C ASP A 648 2.21 -65.29 25.12
N SER A 649 2.31 -64.63 23.95
CA SER A 649 3.60 -64.12 23.46
C SER A 649 3.66 -62.59 23.32
N GLY A 650 4.83 -62.01 23.64
CA GLY A 650 5.13 -60.58 23.54
C GLY A 650 5.01 -59.96 22.14
N ILE A 651 4.71 -60.77 21.11
CA ILE A 651 4.48 -60.31 19.73
C ILE A 651 3.01 -59.88 19.53
N GLY A 652 2.06 -60.39 20.34
CA GLY A 652 0.69 -59.84 20.40
C GLY A 652 0.64 -58.39 20.91
N HIS A 653 1.66 -58.01 21.69
CA HIS A 653 1.93 -56.65 22.11
C HIS A 653 2.37 -55.74 20.94
N ALA A 654 3.06 -56.28 19.92
CA ALA A 654 3.60 -55.53 18.79
C ALA A 654 2.57 -55.25 17.67
N ALA A 655 1.59 -56.13 17.45
CA ALA A 655 0.48 -55.87 16.51
C ALA A 655 -0.54 -54.85 17.06
N GLY A 656 -0.76 -54.84 18.37
CA GLY A 656 -1.47 -53.77 19.08
C GLY A 656 -0.71 -52.45 19.07
N GLU A 657 0.62 -52.49 19.09
CA GLU A 657 1.49 -51.33 18.87
C GLU A 657 1.50 -50.86 17.41
N LEU A 658 1.25 -51.72 16.42
CA LEU A 658 1.14 -51.34 14.99
C LEU A 658 -0.14 -50.53 14.71
N GLY A 659 -1.27 -50.94 15.30
CA GLY A 659 -2.51 -50.16 15.31
C GLY A 659 -2.39 -48.86 16.11
N LYS A 660 -1.66 -48.86 17.25
CA LYS A 660 -1.32 -47.65 18.01
C LYS A 660 -0.28 -46.78 17.32
N SER A 661 0.65 -47.32 16.54
CA SER A 661 1.73 -46.59 15.86
C SER A 661 1.22 -45.93 14.59
N VAL A 662 0.28 -46.58 13.88
CA VAL A 662 -0.53 -45.92 12.86
C VAL A 662 -1.39 -44.85 13.51
N THR A 663 -2.05 -45.12 14.65
CA THR A 663 -2.83 -44.11 15.40
C THR A 663 -1.94 -43.00 16.00
N ILE A 664 -0.67 -43.23 16.36
CA ILE A 664 0.27 -42.24 16.93
C ILE A 664 0.94 -41.42 15.82
N ALA A 665 1.33 -42.05 14.71
CA ALA A 665 1.74 -41.37 13.47
C ALA A 665 0.60 -40.52 12.86
N VAL A 666 -0.65 -40.88 13.16
CA VAL A 666 -1.90 -40.18 12.77
C VAL A 666 -2.43 -39.22 13.84
N THR A 667 -2.02 -39.33 15.11
CA THR A 667 -2.41 -38.40 16.21
C THR A 667 -1.32 -37.38 16.54
N ASN A 668 -0.09 -37.54 15.99
CA ASN A 668 0.93 -36.50 15.95
C ASN A 668 1.26 -35.85 14.57
N PRO A 669 0.41 -35.91 13.51
CA PRO A 669 0.49 -34.94 12.42
C PRO A 669 0.11 -33.56 12.95
N VAL A 670 -0.54 -33.50 14.11
CA VAL A 670 -0.86 -32.31 14.90
C VAL A 670 0.37 -31.49 15.27
N ALA A 671 1.51 -32.06 15.68
CA ALA A 671 2.72 -31.25 15.95
C ALA A 671 3.38 -30.74 14.66
N ALA A 672 3.32 -31.51 13.57
CA ALA A 672 3.85 -31.12 12.26
C ALA A 672 2.97 -30.07 11.54
N VAL A 673 1.64 -30.22 11.62
CA VAL A 673 0.60 -29.32 11.12
C VAL A 673 0.58 -28.06 11.99
N THR A 674 0.53 -28.18 13.31
CA THR A 674 0.48 -27.00 14.19
C THR A 674 1.84 -26.24 14.24
N GLY A 675 2.97 -26.89 13.91
CA GLY A 675 4.26 -26.27 13.59
C GLY A 675 4.31 -25.54 12.24
N PHE A 676 3.89 -26.21 11.16
CA PHE A 676 3.73 -25.64 9.81
C PHE A 676 2.77 -24.44 9.78
N PHE A 677 1.66 -24.50 10.54
CA PHE A 677 0.61 -23.48 10.53
C PHE A 677 0.79 -22.34 11.55
N ARG A 678 1.50 -22.55 12.68
CA ARG A 678 1.98 -21.42 13.54
C ARG A 678 2.87 -20.45 12.76
N GLN A 679 3.45 -20.89 11.65
CA GLN A 679 4.31 -20.11 10.78
C GLN A 679 3.68 -19.79 9.41
N ALA A 680 2.66 -20.51 8.94
CA ALA A 680 1.75 -19.99 7.90
C ALA A 680 1.14 -18.64 8.31
N GLY A 681 0.81 -18.44 9.59
CA GLY A 681 0.47 -17.12 10.14
C GLY A 681 1.62 -16.09 10.18
N ARG A 682 2.86 -16.49 9.85
CA ARG A 682 4.01 -15.60 9.60
C ARG A 682 4.25 -15.33 8.11
N LEU A 683 3.78 -16.19 7.21
CA LEU A 683 3.77 -15.97 5.75
C LEU A 683 2.67 -15.02 5.26
N TRP A 684 1.67 -14.80 6.11
CA TRP A 684 0.69 -13.73 5.98
C TRP A 684 1.16 -12.40 6.62
N ARG A 685 2.43 -12.30 7.01
CA ARG A 685 3.13 -11.04 7.37
C ARG A 685 4.10 -10.70 6.27
#